data_AF-A0A7Y2N178-F1
#
_entry.id   AF-A0A7Y2N178-F1
#
_cell.length_a   1.000
_cell.length_b   1.000
_cell.length_c   1.000
_cell.angle_alpha   90.00
_cell.angle_beta   90.00
_cell.angle_gamma   90.00
#
_symmetry.space_group_name_H-M   'P 1'
#
loop_
_entity.id
_entity.type
_entity.pdbx_description
1 polymer ?
#
loop_
_entity_poly.entity_id
_entity_poly.type
_entity_poly.pdbx_seq_one_letter_code
_entity_poly.pdbx_strand_id
1 'polypeptide(L)'
;MTRFWVQRVKRLNVGPADRVSRAGRMVAVLLLAATTAAGQDPPLPLPPVGAAPGWRPTLVGRAYTTTLTDEIDLFADQERTADDRRRTILRASINCRIIAAELIDVGVAAGEPGVGTVQAGLRVAHAREDLDRLFRRVLRGVTRSPPHPAAATAWDNIVAFNERAIDHASALRTTDVATLDATLAEIFTALAAVLADLGEPPLPPAWPAPGLAATAADGTGLFDAIDNRIDRVALPEATQQRLRRITDFLARGRRFPELNDAVAAGVRRVTEILDVAESIAAAEDVPESLDTRLVARVEHATIAYLDPATRSEGERAIDELLALDRLRSGIVRLHDAAGNGRPLFAVLTAMEAAEGPHGARFETLRDVVDRMQRLHRIERRGLPTALGRTVARLVQTARRTEDDLLAAMDRLVDDPAARTDPGFASLLTAQRRELELLEQSTALPARVDRLRDLDPVAAAALERPMRRIMQGLGRGGGTPESVAAVTTLVAELERFAPLPFEDELASRSTAAISATGGRADDLLTLARHTRRVWAERWTDDPDARPPEARQLETLHRLLAMLADVGRRPATDADVALLERWGGWELPAPFMRRVIGDVPARLKLACAAALDDTDDPARLAHELEAIGRVGSLAAVIGRLGVSPLARAWDRVPDSTATRLATLVKPPSTEAWFVDLRGELAMLGVAALEADVARSISDTEAAEAAEVVVREQAATLLERLDPSTGVENATGSEYALPAPAPDASADSPP
;
A
#
# COMPACT_ATOMS: atom_id res chain seq x y z
N MET A 1 5.46 31.75 -23.23
CA MET A 1 6.59 31.84 -22.28
C MET A 1 7.99 31.87 -22.92
N THR A 2 8.32 31.07 -23.94
CA THR A 2 9.66 31.09 -24.60
C THR A 2 10.06 32.48 -25.12
N ARG A 3 9.11 33.27 -25.62
CA ARG A 3 9.34 34.69 -26.01
C ARG A 3 9.62 35.62 -24.82
N PHE A 4 9.06 35.34 -23.64
CA PHE A 4 9.24 36.13 -22.43
C PHE A 4 10.66 35.97 -21.86
N TRP A 5 11.15 34.72 -21.77
CA TRP A 5 12.53 34.44 -21.34
C TRP A 5 13.59 34.87 -22.37
N VAL A 6 13.34 34.68 -23.67
CA VAL A 6 14.25 35.17 -24.73
C VAL A 6 14.34 36.69 -24.75
N GLN A 7 13.26 37.42 -24.45
CA GLN A 7 13.32 38.89 -24.31
C GLN A 7 14.02 39.36 -23.02
N ARG A 8 13.96 38.59 -21.93
CA ARG A 8 14.60 38.94 -20.65
C ARG A 8 16.12 38.64 -20.65
N VAL A 9 16.54 37.53 -21.26
CA VAL A 9 17.96 37.20 -21.48
C VAL A 9 18.64 38.18 -22.44
N LYS A 10 17.92 38.70 -23.46
CA LYS A 10 18.42 39.76 -24.34
C LYS A 10 18.61 41.13 -23.66
N ARG A 11 18.01 41.37 -22.48
CA ARG A 11 18.12 42.62 -21.72
C ARG A 11 19.21 42.58 -20.64
N LEU A 12 19.76 41.40 -20.34
CA LEU A 12 20.93 41.28 -19.46
C LEU A 12 22.19 41.55 -20.29
N ASN A 13 22.85 42.67 -20.02
CA ASN A 13 23.97 43.20 -20.80
C ASN A 13 25.25 42.39 -20.51
N VAL A 14 25.30 41.12 -20.95
CA VAL A 14 26.43 40.22 -20.72
C VAL A 14 27.32 40.19 -21.96
N GLY A 15 28.58 40.61 -21.78
CA GLY A 15 29.60 40.73 -22.82
C GLY A 15 29.96 39.40 -23.49
N PRO A 16 30.48 39.43 -24.73
CA PRO A 16 30.73 38.23 -25.55
C PRO A 16 31.76 37.26 -24.94
N ALA A 17 32.70 37.74 -24.12
CA ALA A 17 33.69 36.90 -23.45
C ALA A 17 33.07 35.95 -22.41
N ASP A 18 31.97 36.36 -21.77
CA ASP A 18 31.31 35.59 -20.71
C ASP A 18 30.44 34.45 -21.28
N ARG A 19 30.01 34.57 -22.55
CA ARG A 19 29.22 33.54 -23.24
C ARG A 19 30.06 32.31 -23.60
N VAL A 20 31.32 32.50 -23.98
CA VAL A 20 32.24 31.41 -24.33
C VAL A 20 32.69 30.65 -23.07
N SER A 21 32.93 31.39 -21.97
CA SER A 21 33.27 30.81 -20.66
C SER A 21 32.12 29.97 -20.08
N ARG A 22 30.86 30.43 -20.19
CA ARG A 22 29.69 29.67 -19.71
C ARG A 22 29.35 28.47 -20.60
N ALA A 23 29.50 28.58 -21.92
CA ALA A 23 29.32 27.43 -22.82
C ALA A 23 30.36 26.32 -22.54
N GLY A 24 31.61 26.69 -22.25
CA GLY A 24 32.66 25.75 -21.84
C GLY A 24 32.38 25.08 -20.50
N ARG A 25 31.89 25.83 -19.49
CA ARG A 25 31.50 25.26 -18.18
C ARG A 25 30.27 24.38 -18.26
N MET A 26 29.28 24.72 -19.08
CA MET A 26 28.07 23.92 -19.27
C MET A 26 28.37 22.58 -19.96
N VAL A 27 29.30 22.57 -20.93
CA VAL A 27 29.79 21.33 -21.56
C VAL A 27 30.60 20.48 -20.57
N ALA A 28 31.41 21.11 -19.72
CA ALA A 28 32.15 20.39 -18.67
C ALA A 28 31.23 19.80 -17.59
N VAL A 29 30.18 20.52 -17.16
CA VAL A 29 29.17 20.03 -16.22
C VAL A 29 28.34 18.90 -16.82
N LEU A 30 27.95 18.99 -18.10
CA LEU A 30 27.26 17.90 -18.80
C LEU A 30 28.14 16.65 -18.98
N LEU A 31 29.45 16.80 -19.20
CA LEU A 31 30.39 15.68 -19.28
C LEU A 31 30.71 15.06 -17.91
N LEU A 32 30.71 15.86 -16.84
CA LEU A 32 30.83 15.36 -15.46
C LEU A 32 29.56 14.66 -14.98
N ALA A 33 28.37 15.18 -15.30
CA ALA A 33 27.09 14.54 -14.96
C ALA A 33 26.88 13.21 -15.72
N ALA A 34 27.33 13.13 -16.99
CA ALA A 34 27.27 11.91 -17.78
C ALA A 34 28.25 10.81 -17.30
N THR A 35 29.31 11.17 -16.58
CA THR A 35 30.29 10.21 -16.04
C THR A 35 29.97 9.76 -14.62
N THR A 36 29.27 10.56 -13.81
CA THR A 36 28.74 10.14 -12.51
C THR A 36 27.48 9.27 -12.60
N ALA A 37 26.69 9.40 -13.67
CA ALA A 37 25.52 8.54 -13.93
C ALA A 37 25.88 7.09 -14.34
N ALA A 38 27.14 6.80 -14.63
CA ALA A 38 27.60 5.47 -15.05
C ALA A 38 28.01 4.55 -13.88
N GLY A 39 27.89 5.01 -12.62
CA GLY A 39 28.35 4.27 -11.44
C GLY A 39 27.32 4.10 -10.32
N GLN A 40 26.07 4.49 -10.53
CA GLN A 40 24.96 4.26 -9.59
C GLN A 40 23.94 3.35 -10.25
N ASP A 41 23.58 2.25 -9.59
CA ASP A 41 22.44 1.44 -10.02
C ASP A 41 21.22 2.37 -10.20
N PRO A 42 20.52 2.31 -11.35
CA PRO A 42 19.36 3.14 -11.56
C PRO A 42 18.33 2.82 -10.45
N PRO A 43 17.72 3.83 -9.81
CA PRO A 43 16.64 3.59 -8.88
C PRO A 43 15.57 2.74 -9.58
N LEU A 44 15.11 1.69 -8.89
CA LEU A 44 14.08 0.79 -9.40
C LEU A 44 12.91 1.62 -9.95
N PRO A 45 12.48 1.42 -11.21
CA PRO A 45 11.29 2.07 -11.71
C PRO A 45 10.12 1.63 -10.84
N LEU A 46 9.48 2.58 -10.16
CA LEU A 46 8.25 2.31 -9.43
C LEU A 46 7.22 1.76 -10.43
N PRO A 47 6.44 0.73 -10.05
CA PRO A 47 5.41 0.20 -10.93
C PRO A 47 4.42 1.31 -11.31
N PRO A 48 3.91 1.34 -12.55
CA PRO A 48 2.87 2.28 -12.92
C PRO A 48 1.64 2.05 -12.02
N VAL A 49 1.34 3.04 -11.18
CA VAL A 49 0.11 3.09 -10.40
C VAL A 49 -1.03 3.29 -11.39
N GLY A 50 -2.03 2.41 -11.40
CA GLY A 50 -3.18 2.55 -12.29
C GLY A 50 -4.16 3.59 -11.74
N ALA A 51 -4.19 4.79 -12.31
CA ALA A 51 -5.37 5.64 -12.22
C ALA A 51 -6.46 5.18 -13.20
N ALA A 52 -7.70 5.60 -12.97
CA ALA A 52 -8.74 5.54 -13.99
C ALA A 52 -8.19 6.13 -15.32
N PRO A 53 -8.27 5.39 -16.45
CA PRO A 53 -7.64 5.82 -17.70
C PRO A 53 -8.06 7.24 -18.09
N GLY A 54 -7.09 8.17 -18.06
CA GLY A 54 -7.28 9.53 -18.57
C GLY A 54 -7.52 10.65 -17.55
N TRP A 55 -7.47 10.39 -16.23
CA TRP A 55 -7.50 11.47 -15.24
C TRP A 55 -6.24 12.38 -15.36
N ARG A 56 -6.43 13.70 -15.19
CA ARG A 56 -5.34 14.71 -15.26
C ARG A 56 -5.55 15.82 -14.22
N PRO A 57 -4.50 16.31 -13.55
CA PRO A 57 -4.61 17.34 -12.50
C PRO A 57 -4.72 18.76 -13.06
N THR A 58 -5.69 19.02 -13.94
CA THR A 58 -5.75 20.26 -14.72
C THR A 58 -6.23 21.49 -13.94
N LEU A 59 -7.20 21.31 -13.04
CA LEU A 59 -7.85 22.40 -12.31
C LEU A 59 -6.98 22.88 -11.15
N VAL A 60 -6.41 21.96 -10.37
CA VAL A 60 -5.45 22.27 -9.30
C VAL A 60 -4.24 22.98 -9.89
N GLY A 61 -3.76 22.50 -11.04
CA GLY A 61 -2.66 23.11 -11.77
C GLY A 61 -2.94 24.57 -12.09
N ARG A 62 -4.07 24.82 -12.77
CA ARG A 62 -4.50 26.17 -13.16
C ARG A 62 -4.73 27.08 -11.94
N ALA A 63 -5.37 26.58 -10.89
CA ALA A 63 -5.67 27.38 -9.70
C ALA A 63 -4.39 27.88 -9.03
N TYR A 64 -3.45 26.96 -8.76
CA TYR A 64 -2.18 27.32 -8.12
C TYR A 64 -1.27 28.16 -9.02
N THR A 65 -1.15 27.84 -10.31
CA THR A 65 -0.28 28.62 -11.22
C THR A 65 -0.82 30.03 -11.46
N THR A 66 -2.14 30.21 -11.47
CA THR A 66 -2.76 31.56 -11.52
C THR A 66 -2.38 32.36 -10.28
N THR A 67 -2.61 31.81 -9.08
CA THR A 67 -2.24 32.48 -7.82
C THR A 67 -0.75 32.80 -7.75
N LEU A 68 0.12 31.86 -8.13
CA LEU A 68 1.57 32.07 -8.13
C LEU A 68 1.99 33.15 -9.15
N THR A 69 1.34 33.21 -10.31
CA THR A 69 1.62 34.23 -11.34
C THR A 69 1.23 35.63 -10.84
N ASP A 70 0.06 35.77 -10.22
CA ASP A 70 -0.38 37.04 -9.63
C ASP A 70 0.59 37.51 -8.53
N GLU A 71 1.06 36.59 -7.68
CA GLU A 71 2.08 36.88 -6.68
C GLU A 71 3.43 37.29 -7.30
N ILE A 72 3.86 36.63 -8.38
CA ILE A 72 5.10 36.96 -9.11
C ILE A 72 5.02 38.39 -9.66
N ASP A 73 3.91 38.76 -10.29
CA ASP A 73 3.72 40.10 -10.86
C ASP A 73 3.73 41.18 -9.77
N LEU A 74 3.04 40.92 -8.65
CA LEU A 74 3.05 41.80 -7.48
C LEU A 74 4.47 42.04 -6.94
N PHE A 75 5.27 40.98 -6.76
CA PHE A 75 6.64 41.12 -6.26
C PHE A 75 7.59 41.73 -7.31
N ALA A 76 7.38 41.46 -8.60
CA ALA A 76 8.16 42.06 -9.67
C ALA A 76 7.94 43.58 -9.78
N ASP A 77 6.72 44.06 -9.54
CA ASP A 77 6.43 45.49 -9.47
C ASP A 77 7.12 46.15 -8.26
N GLN A 78 7.11 45.48 -7.10
CA GLN A 78 7.85 45.94 -5.92
C GLN A 78 9.37 45.93 -6.16
N GLU A 79 9.89 44.93 -6.87
CA GLU A 79 11.33 44.77 -7.16
C GLU A 79 11.87 45.97 -7.96
N ARG A 80 11.10 46.51 -8.91
CA ARG A 80 11.49 47.65 -9.76
C ARG A 80 11.78 48.93 -8.99
N THR A 81 11.14 49.12 -7.84
CA THR A 81 11.25 50.34 -7.02
C THR A 81 12.09 50.14 -5.76
N ALA A 82 12.54 48.91 -5.51
CA ALA A 82 13.31 48.55 -4.33
C ALA A 82 14.80 48.95 -4.45
N ASP A 83 15.42 49.27 -3.30
CA ASP A 83 16.88 49.33 -3.17
C ASP A 83 17.52 47.96 -3.44
N ASP A 84 18.84 47.92 -3.64
CA ASP A 84 19.55 46.70 -4.07
C ASP A 84 19.40 45.52 -3.10
N ARG A 85 19.31 45.79 -1.80
CA ARG A 85 19.12 44.74 -0.80
C ARG A 85 17.69 44.21 -0.87
N ARG A 86 16.70 45.09 -0.76
CA ARG A 86 15.30 44.68 -0.87
C ARG A 86 15.01 43.98 -2.21
N ARG A 87 15.65 44.39 -3.30
CA ARG A 87 15.58 43.74 -4.61
C ARG A 87 16.05 42.29 -4.58
N THR A 88 17.17 42.00 -3.92
CA THR A 88 17.74 40.64 -3.81
C THR A 88 16.79 39.68 -3.09
N ILE A 89 16.15 40.15 -2.01
CA ILE A 89 15.15 39.38 -1.26
C ILE A 89 13.89 39.15 -2.10
N LEU A 90 13.36 40.19 -2.74
CA LEU A 90 12.20 40.07 -3.62
C LEU A 90 12.47 39.08 -4.75
N ARG A 91 13.68 39.08 -5.31
CA ARG A 91 14.08 38.10 -6.33
C ARG A 91 14.10 36.66 -5.81
N ALA A 92 14.54 36.43 -4.57
CA ALA A 92 14.48 35.10 -3.95
C ALA A 92 13.04 34.62 -3.75
N SER A 93 12.17 35.51 -3.27
CA SER A 93 10.73 35.27 -3.15
C SER A 93 10.07 34.96 -4.51
N ILE A 94 10.44 35.69 -5.57
CA ILE A 94 9.96 35.46 -6.95
C ILE A 94 10.45 34.10 -7.45
N ASN A 95 11.73 33.76 -7.25
CA ASN A 95 12.31 32.50 -7.71
C ASN A 95 11.61 31.28 -7.09
N CYS A 96 11.24 31.30 -5.80
CA CYS A 96 10.47 30.21 -5.18
C CYS A 96 9.14 29.98 -5.90
N ARG A 97 8.44 31.06 -6.27
CA ARG A 97 7.15 30.99 -6.98
C ARG A 97 7.29 30.51 -8.41
N ILE A 98 8.34 30.95 -9.10
CA ILE A 98 8.66 30.47 -10.47
C ILE A 98 8.94 28.97 -10.45
N ILE A 99 9.74 28.48 -9.50
CA ILE A 99 10.02 27.05 -9.35
C ILE A 99 8.74 26.26 -9.11
N ALA A 100 7.90 26.70 -8.17
CA ALA A 100 6.61 26.06 -7.89
C ALA A 100 5.70 26.02 -9.13
N ALA A 101 5.54 27.15 -9.83
CA ALA A 101 4.69 27.25 -11.01
C ALA A 101 5.18 26.37 -12.16
N GLU A 102 6.50 26.38 -12.45
CA GLU A 102 7.07 25.55 -13.53
C GLU A 102 6.89 24.06 -13.24
N LEU A 103 7.10 23.62 -12.00
CA LEU A 103 6.88 22.22 -11.61
C LEU A 103 5.43 21.79 -11.77
N ILE A 104 4.49 22.64 -11.34
CA ILE A 104 3.07 22.39 -11.53
C ILE A 104 2.73 22.31 -13.03
N ASP A 105 3.16 23.29 -13.83
CA ASP A 105 2.87 23.31 -15.28
C ASP A 105 3.47 22.11 -16.02
N VAL A 106 4.71 21.72 -15.70
CA VAL A 106 5.38 20.53 -16.27
C VAL A 106 4.62 19.27 -15.89
N GLY A 107 4.26 19.11 -14.61
CA GLY A 107 3.52 17.95 -14.13
C GLY A 107 2.15 17.83 -14.78
N VAL A 108 1.40 18.95 -14.87
CA VAL A 108 0.08 19.00 -15.52
C VAL A 108 0.18 18.64 -17.00
N ALA A 109 1.19 19.13 -17.70
CA ALA A 109 1.41 18.83 -19.12
C ALA A 109 1.71 17.34 -19.36
N ALA A 110 2.39 16.68 -18.41
CA ALA A 110 2.69 15.26 -18.47
C ALA A 110 1.51 14.36 -18.08
N GLY A 111 0.49 14.87 -17.37
CA GLY A 111 -0.66 14.09 -16.91
C GLY A 111 -0.30 13.22 -15.70
N GLU A 112 -0.79 11.98 -15.69
CA GLU A 112 -0.56 11.02 -14.58
C GLU A 112 0.93 10.80 -14.25
N PRO A 113 1.85 10.56 -15.22
CA PRO A 113 3.29 10.48 -14.92
C PRO A 113 3.89 11.74 -14.27
N GLY A 114 3.24 12.89 -14.42
CA GLY A 114 3.69 14.17 -13.88
C GLY A 114 3.18 14.48 -12.48
N VAL A 115 2.40 13.60 -11.84
CA VAL A 115 1.79 13.88 -10.54
C VAL A 115 2.82 14.09 -9.44
N GLY A 116 3.91 13.34 -9.44
CA GLY A 116 5.04 13.59 -8.54
C GLY A 116 5.66 14.98 -8.72
N THR A 117 5.72 15.47 -9.97
CA THR A 117 6.18 16.83 -10.28
C THR A 117 5.19 17.89 -9.80
N VAL A 118 3.89 17.69 -9.98
CA VAL A 118 2.84 18.57 -9.42
C VAL A 118 2.96 18.63 -7.90
N GLN A 119 3.09 17.48 -7.25
CA GLN A 119 3.25 17.37 -5.79
C GLN A 119 4.46 18.18 -5.31
N ALA A 120 5.62 18.04 -5.95
CA ALA A 120 6.81 18.80 -5.60
C ALA A 120 6.61 20.32 -5.79
N GLY A 121 5.90 20.73 -6.84
CA GLY A 121 5.53 22.13 -7.06
C GLY A 121 4.61 22.68 -5.96
N LEU A 122 3.62 21.89 -5.52
CA LEU A 122 2.75 22.22 -4.39
C LEU A 122 3.54 22.36 -3.08
N ARG A 123 4.51 21.47 -2.83
CA ARG A 123 5.42 21.56 -1.68
C ARG A 123 6.18 22.88 -1.65
N VAL A 124 6.80 23.26 -2.77
CA VAL A 124 7.51 24.55 -2.88
C VAL A 124 6.53 25.71 -2.68
N ALA A 125 5.32 25.62 -3.24
CA ALA A 125 4.29 26.62 -3.04
C ALA A 125 3.97 26.75 -1.54
N HIS A 126 3.69 25.67 -0.81
CA HIS A 126 3.34 25.75 0.61
C HIS A 126 4.50 26.26 1.49
N ALA A 127 5.74 25.89 1.20
CA ALA A 127 6.91 26.36 1.94
C ALA A 127 7.22 27.86 1.73
N ARG A 128 6.68 28.50 0.68
CA ARG A 128 7.08 29.87 0.25
C ARG A 128 6.87 30.94 1.33
N GLU A 129 5.82 30.83 2.13
CA GLU A 129 5.52 31.83 3.16
C GLU A 129 6.54 31.80 4.32
N ASP A 130 7.00 30.61 4.69
CA ASP A 130 8.05 30.43 5.69
C ASP A 130 9.40 30.94 5.16
N LEU A 131 9.69 30.70 3.88
CA LEU A 131 10.87 31.24 3.21
C LEU A 131 10.82 32.76 3.12
N ASP A 132 9.68 33.36 2.80
CA ASP A 132 9.50 34.82 2.81
C ASP A 132 9.69 35.43 4.20
N ARG A 133 9.35 34.70 5.27
CA ARG A 133 9.66 35.10 6.66
C ARG A 133 11.16 35.02 6.94
N LEU A 134 11.83 33.95 6.49
CA LEU A 134 13.28 33.78 6.60
C LEU A 134 14.02 34.92 5.88
N PHE A 135 13.66 35.22 4.64
CA PHE A 135 14.28 36.29 3.86
C PHE A 135 14.14 37.67 4.51
N ARG A 136 12.94 37.97 5.06
CA ARG A 136 12.72 39.22 5.81
C ARG A 136 13.56 39.28 7.08
N ARG A 137 13.80 38.16 7.77
CA ARG A 137 14.67 38.10 8.95
C ARG A 137 16.12 38.42 8.58
N VAL A 138 16.63 37.84 7.49
CA VAL A 138 17.98 38.14 6.98
C VAL A 138 18.10 39.62 6.60
N LEU A 139 17.13 40.16 5.86
CA LEU A 139 17.12 41.57 5.48
C LEU A 139 17.24 42.51 6.68
N ARG A 140 16.44 42.27 7.74
CA ARG A 140 16.52 43.05 8.98
C ARG A 140 17.88 42.93 9.65
N GLY A 141 18.54 41.78 9.57
CA GLY A 141 19.87 41.57 10.14
C GLY A 141 20.97 42.36 9.41
N VAL A 142 20.90 42.42 8.08
CA VAL A 142 21.89 43.10 7.22
C VAL A 142 21.68 44.63 7.20
N THR A 143 20.46 45.10 7.45
CA THR A 143 20.15 46.54 7.51
C THR A 143 20.38 47.17 8.89
N ARG A 144 20.71 46.38 9.93
CA ARG A 144 21.16 46.92 11.22
C ARG A 144 22.50 47.65 11.08
N SER A 145 22.73 48.61 11.98
CA SER A 145 24.01 49.30 12.12
C SER A 145 24.58 49.08 13.52
N PRO A 146 25.66 48.28 13.68
CA PRO A 146 26.35 47.52 12.64
C PRO A 146 25.55 46.30 12.13
N PRO A 147 25.80 45.81 10.90
CA PRO A 147 25.20 44.58 10.39
C PRO A 147 25.58 43.38 11.26
N HIS A 148 24.64 42.45 11.48
CA HIS A 148 24.95 41.24 12.22
C HIS A 148 25.82 40.30 11.35
N PRO A 149 26.99 39.80 11.82
CA PRO A 149 27.91 38.98 11.01
C PRO A 149 27.23 37.76 10.36
N ALA A 150 26.45 37.00 11.14
CA ALA A 150 25.68 35.87 10.63
C ALA A 150 24.67 36.25 9.53
N ALA A 151 24.11 37.46 9.58
CA ALA A 151 23.16 37.91 8.56
C ALA A 151 23.88 38.25 7.24
N ALA A 152 25.15 38.66 7.29
CA ALA A 152 25.97 38.89 6.11
C ALA A 152 26.35 37.58 5.41
N THR A 153 26.71 36.52 6.14
CA THR A 153 26.94 35.19 5.52
C THR A 153 25.65 34.61 4.96
N ALA A 154 24.55 34.70 5.71
CA ALA A 154 23.22 34.32 5.26
C ALA A 154 22.80 35.07 3.98
N TRP A 155 23.24 36.31 3.82
CA TRP A 155 22.98 37.11 2.62
C TRP A 155 23.62 36.51 1.37
N ASP A 156 24.90 36.12 1.46
CA ASP A 156 25.63 35.53 0.34
C ASP A 156 24.99 34.21 -0.10
N ASN A 157 24.47 33.43 0.86
CA ASN A 157 23.71 32.22 0.58
C ASN A 157 22.37 32.48 -0.12
N ILE A 158 21.68 33.60 0.17
CA ILE A 158 20.48 34.01 -0.60
C ILE A 158 20.86 34.42 -2.03
N VAL A 159 22.01 35.06 -2.24
CA VAL A 159 22.51 35.37 -3.58
C VAL A 159 22.80 34.09 -4.35
N ALA A 160 23.48 33.12 -3.73
CA ALA A 160 23.76 31.82 -4.32
C ALA A 160 22.47 31.06 -4.69
N PHE A 161 21.44 31.08 -3.84
CA PHE A 161 20.13 30.52 -4.17
C PHE A 161 19.53 31.16 -5.44
N ASN A 162 19.61 32.48 -5.56
CA ASN A 162 19.09 33.19 -6.74
C ASN A 162 19.80 32.81 -8.04
N GLU A 163 21.11 32.54 -7.98
CA GLU A 163 21.90 32.10 -9.13
C GLU A 163 21.55 30.65 -9.51
N ARG A 164 21.54 29.73 -8.53
CA ARG A 164 21.20 28.32 -8.76
C ARG A 164 19.78 28.13 -9.29
N ALA A 165 18.80 28.86 -8.75
CA ALA A 165 17.42 28.79 -9.23
C ALA A 165 17.31 29.07 -10.74
N ILE A 166 18.18 29.93 -11.29
CA ILE A 166 18.21 30.24 -12.72
C ILE A 166 18.94 29.15 -13.50
N ASP A 167 20.08 28.69 -13.00
CA ASP A 167 20.91 27.70 -13.68
C ASP A 167 20.22 26.33 -13.79
N HIS A 168 19.43 25.95 -12.77
CA HIS A 168 18.75 24.66 -12.71
C HIS A 168 17.30 24.68 -13.21
N ALA A 169 16.77 25.84 -13.66
CA ALA A 169 15.37 25.97 -14.11
C ALA A 169 15.01 24.98 -15.23
N SER A 170 15.97 24.63 -16.10
CA SER A 170 15.74 23.66 -17.18
C SER A 170 15.70 22.20 -16.70
N ALA A 171 16.43 21.86 -15.64
CA ALA A 171 16.48 20.51 -15.07
C ALA A 171 15.17 20.13 -14.34
N LEU A 172 14.41 21.12 -13.89
CA LEU A 172 13.07 20.94 -13.32
C LEU A 172 12.04 20.40 -14.32
N ARG A 173 12.35 20.38 -15.62
CA ARG A 173 11.47 19.87 -16.68
C ARG A 173 11.56 18.36 -16.83
N THR A 174 11.38 17.66 -15.72
CA THR A 174 11.41 16.21 -15.65
C THR A 174 10.19 15.68 -14.91
N THR A 175 9.75 14.49 -15.30
CA THR A 175 8.77 13.68 -14.56
C THR A 175 9.44 12.60 -13.71
N ASP A 176 10.76 12.44 -13.84
CA ASP A 176 11.52 11.55 -12.97
C ASP A 176 11.67 12.17 -11.58
N VAL A 177 11.02 11.54 -10.60
CA VAL A 177 10.93 12.01 -9.22
C VAL A 177 12.31 12.03 -8.54
N ALA A 178 13.20 11.07 -8.86
CA ALA A 178 14.54 11.03 -8.28
C ALA A 178 15.40 12.21 -8.76
N THR A 179 15.43 12.46 -10.08
CA THR A 179 16.10 13.64 -10.65
C THR A 179 15.50 14.93 -10.11
N LEU A 180 14.17 14.99 -9.96
CA LEU A 180 13.48 16.14 -9.42
C LEU A 180 13.90 16.45 -7.98
N ASP A 181 13.91 15.46 -7.10
CA ASP A 181 14.35 15.64 -5.71
C ASP A 181 15.81 16.07 -5.63
N ALA A 182 16.70 15.47 -6.43
CA ALA A 182 18.10 15.86 -6.48
C ALA A 182 18.27 17.33 -6.94
N THR A 183 17.50 17.74 -7.94
CA THR A 183 17.51 19.11 -8.47
C THR A 183 16.99 20.11 -7.42
N LEU A 184 15.89 19.77 -6.74
CA LEU A 184 15.34 20.59 -5.65
C LEU A 184 16.34 20.70 -4.50
N ALA A 185 16.98 19.60 -4.11
CA ALA A 185 18.01 19.60 -3.09
C ALA A 185 19.16 20.56 -3.46
N GLU A 186 19.66 20.50 -4.69
CA GLU A 186 20.75 21.37 -5.16
C GLU A 186 20.39 22.86 -5.11
N ILE A 187 19.17 23.20 -5.58
CA ILE A 187 18.64 24.57 -5.57
C ILE A 187 18.49 25.07 -4.13
N PHE A 188 17.83 24.30 -3.26
CA PHE A 188 17.44 24.74 -1.92
C PHE A 188 18.53 24.56 -0.85
N THR A 189 19.63 23.83 -1.14
CA THR A 189 20.77 23.67 -0.21
C THR A 189 21.36 25.01 0.24
N ALA A 190 21.37 26.03 -0.64
CA ALA A 190 21.82 27.35 -0.26
C ALA A 190 20.95 27.98 0.86
N LEU A 191 19.63 27.75 0.84
CA LEU A 191 18.74 28.21 1.90
C LEU A 191 18.90 27.39 3.19
N ALA A 192 19.34 26.14 3.11
CA ALA A 192 19.67 25.36 4.30
C ALA A 192 20.88 25.96 5.02
N ALA A 193 21.87 26.45 4.27
CA ALA A 193 23.02 27.16 4.82
C ALA A 193 22.62 28.50 5.49
N VAL A 194 21.63 29.22 4.94
CA VAL A 194 21.06 30.42 5.57
C VAL A 194 20.56 30.14 6.99
N LEU A 195 19.86 29.02 7.21
CA LEU A 195 19.39 28.65 8.55
C LEU A 195 20.55 28.35 9.50
N ALA A 196 21.55 27.61 9.03
CA ALA A 196 22.75 27.31 9.80
C ALA A 196 23.51 28.59 10.21
N ASP A 197 23.67 29.55 9.30
CA ASP A 197 24.32 30.83 9.57
C ASP A 197 23.57 31.62 10.65
N LEU A 198 22.24 31.60 10.63
CA LEU A 198 21.39 32.27 11.62
C LEU A 198 21.36 31.56 12.99
N GLY A 199 22.10 30.46 13.15
CA GLY A 199 22.19 29.68 14.38
C GLY A 199 20.97 28.79 14.65
N GLU A 200 20.19 28.48 13.60
CA GLU A 200 19.07 27.54 13.72
C GLU A 200 19.59 26.10 13.79
N PRO A 201 18.83 25.18 14.43
CA PRO A 201 19.20 23.77 14.49
C PRO A 201 19.36 23.17 13.09
N PRO A 202 20.17 22.09 12.96
CA PRO A 202 20.34 21.40 11.68
C PRO A 202 18.98 20.91 11.16
N LEU A 203 18.83 20.86 9.84
CA LEU A 203 17.61 20.36 9.21
C LEU A 203 17.28 18.98 9.78
N PRO A 204 16.04 18.73 10.26
CA PRO A 204 15.62 17.40 10.68
C PRO A 204 15.51 16.45 9.48
N PRO A 205 15.38 15.13 9.66
CA PRO A 205 14.99 14.24 8.56
C PRO A 205 13.58 14.61 8.07
N ALA A 206 13.39 14.68 6.74
CA ALA A 206 12.07 14.89 6.13
C ALA A 206 11.30 13.57 5.90
N TRP A 207 12.03 12.47 5.97
CA TRP A 207 11.60 11.11 5.66
C TRP A 207 12.25 10.16 6.70
N PRO A 208 11.56 9.84 7.81
CA PRO A 208 12.13 8.96 8.83
C PRO A 208 12.25 7.52 8.31
N ALA A 209 13.30 6.80 8.73
CA ALA A 209 13.53 5.39 8.42
C ALA A 209 13.32 4.53 9.69
N PRO A 210 12.86 3.26 9.57
CA PRO A 210 12.65 2.36 10.71
C PRO A 210 13.94 2.16 11.53
N GLY A 211 15.09 2.13 10.83
CA GLY A 211 16.40 1.88 11.42
C GLY A 211 16.89 2.97 12.37
N LEU A 212 16.40 4.21 12.28
CA LEU A 212 16.77 5.27 13.24
C LEU A 212 16.26 5.01 14.66
N ALA A 213 15.31 4.09 14.85
CA ALA A 213 14.85 3.63 16.16
C ALA A 213 15.56 2.36 16.67
N ALA A 214 16.25 1.60 15.81
CA ALA A 214 16.71 0.24 16.11
C ALA A 214 18.20 -0.07 15.80
N THR A 215 18.94 0.79 15.11
CA THR A 215 20.36 0.56 14.75
C THR A 215 21.36 0.75 15.91
N ALA A 216 21.05 0.19 17.08
CA ALA A 216 21.93 0.17 18.24
C ALA A 216 22.34 -1.23 18.74
N ALA A 217 21.91 -2.36 18.14
CA ALA A 217 22.23 -3.70 18.68
C ALA A 217 22.55 -4.78 17.62
N ASP A 218 23.84 -5.12 17.52
CA ASP A 218 24.50 -6.42 17.22
C ASP A 218 24.07 -7.29 16.02
N GLY A 219 24.71 -7.05 14.88
CA GLY A 219 24.58 -7.82 13.63
C GLY A 219 25.54 -9.02 13.43
N THR A 220 26.17 -9.57 14.46
CA THR A 220 27.18 -10.64 14.33
C THR A 220 26.64 -12.07 14.30
N GLY A 221 25.50 -12.38 14.94
CA GLY A 221 25.02 -13.78 15.06
C GLY A 221 24.35 -14.40 13.83
N LEU A 222 23.98 -13.60 12.83
CA LEU A 222 23.15 -14.04 11.70
C LEU A 222 23.87 -14.98 10.73
N PHE A 223 25.10 -14.65 10.32
CA PHE A 223 25.83 -15.44 9.32
C PHE A 223 26.38 -16.75 9.88
N ASP A 224 26.78 -16.77 11.16
CA ASP A 224 27.14 -18.00 11.86
C ASP A 224 25.97 -18.99 11.89
N ALA A 225 24.74 -18.49 12.05
CA ALA A 225 23.54 -19.34 11.98
C ALA A 225 23.33 -19.93 10.57
N ILE A 226 23.55 -19.14 9.52
CA ILE A 226 23.45 -19.60 8.11
C ILE A 226 24.52 -20.65 7.80
N ASP A 227 25.77 -20.43 8.19
CA ASP A 227 26.86 -21.39 7.95
C ASP A 227 26.62 -22.71 8.68
N ASN A 228 26.15 -22.66 9.93
CA ASN A 228 25.75 -23.86 10.68
C ASN A 228 24.61 -24.63 10.00
N ARG A 229 23.70 -23.95 9.29
CA ARG A 229 22.66 -24.62 8.50
C ARG A 229 23.26 -25.28 7.28
N ILE A 230 24.12 -24.59 6.51
CA ILE A 230 24.81 -25.14 5.33
C ILE A 230 25.48 -26.50 5.65
N ASP A 231 26.07 -26.63 6.84
CA ASP A 231 26.75 -27.86 7.28
C ASP A 231 25.83 -29.04 7.60
N ARG A 232 24.56 -28.77 7.92
CA ARG A 232 23.58 -29.80 8.27
C ARG A 232 22.80 -30.29 7.06
N VAL A 233 22.70 -29.49 6.01
CA VAL A 233 21.94 -29.85 4.81
C VAL A 233 22.73 -30.83 3.95
N ALA A 234 22.08 -31.91 3.52
CA ALA A 234 22.65 -32.94 2.63
C ALA A 234 22.79 -32.47 1.17
N LEU A 235 23.54 -31.37 0.95
CA LEU A 235 23.88 -30.86 -0.38
C LEU A 235 25.25 -31.37 -0.84
N PRO A 236 25.51 -31.44 -2.16
CA PRO A 236 26.85 -31.69 -2.67
C PRO A 236 27.86 -30.69 -2.08
N GLU A 237 29.06 -31.17 -1.72
CA GLU A 237 30.09 -30.34 -1.10
C GLU A 237 30.42 -29.09 -1.92
N ALA A 238 30.43 -29.21 -3.25
CA ALA A 238 30.63 -28.08 -4.16
C ALA A 238 29.55 -26.99 -3.99
N THR A 239 28.29 -27.38 -3.76
CA THR A 239 27.17 -26.45 -3.53
C THR A 239 27.26 -25.80 -2.16
N GLN A 240 27.60 -26.56 -1.11
CA GLN A 240 27.86 -26.00 0.23
C GLN A 240 28.98 -24.95 0.19
N GLN A 241 30.09 -25.23 -0.50
CA GLN A 241 31.18 -24.27 -0.68
C GLN A 241 30.74 -23.01 -1.43
N ARG A 242 29.85 -23.12 -2.42
CA ARG A 242 29.29 -21.96 -3.14
C ARG A 242 28.39 -21.12 -2.24
N LEU A 243 27.50 -21.74 -1.46
CA LEU A 243 26.66 -21.03 -0.49
C LEU A 243 27.51 -20.27 0.53
N ARG A 244 28.56 -20.90 1.08
CA ARG A 244 29.52 -20.22 1.97
C ARG A 244 30.17 -18.99 1.33
N ARG A 245 30.54 -19.06 0.04
CA ARG A 245 31.07 -17.89 -0.69
C ARG A 245 30.05 -16.76 -0.81
N ILE A 246 28.77 -17.08 -0.98
CA ILE A 246 27.67 -16.10 -0.99
C ILE A 246 27.52 -15.49 0.40
N THR A 247 27.43 -16.30 1.45
CA THR A 247 27.35 -15.84 2.85
C THR A 247 28.51 -14.93 3.22
N ASP A 248 29.75 -15.32 2.88
CA ASP A 248 30.96 -14.52 3.07
C ASP A 248 30.90 -13.17 2.33
N PHE A 249 30.38 -13.17 1.10
CA PHE A 249 30.19 -11.96 0.31
C PHE A 249 29.18 -11.02 0.97
N LEU A 250 28.03 -11.54 1.43
CA LEU A 250 26.99 -10.80 2.12
C LEU A 250 27.49 -10.25 3.47
N ALA A 251 28.26 -11.03 4.22
CA ALA A 251 28.87 -10.62 5.47
C ALA A 251 29.85 -9.46 5.30
N ARG A 252 30.67 -9.48 4.23
CA ARG A 252 31.51 -8.33 3.86
C ARG A 252 30.70 -7.12 3.44
N GLY A 253 29.59 -7.35 2.71
CA GLY A 253 28.66 -6.31 2.26
C GLY A 253 28.08 -5.46 3.39
N ARG A 254 27.81 -6.04 4.57
CA ARG A 254 27.28 -5.27 5.74
C ARG A 254 28.20 -4.15 6.24
N ARG A 255 29.49 -4.16 5.87
CA ARG A 255 30.42 -3.09 6.23
C ARG A 255 30.15 -1.80 5.44
N PHE A 256 29.33 -1.88 4.41
CA PHE A 256 28.98 -0.80 3.49
C PHE A 256 27.49 -0.52 3.66
N PRO A 257 27.11 0.59 4.33
CA PRO A 257 25.70 0.93 4.55
C PRO A 257 24.87 0.96 3.25
N GLU A 258 25.47 1.38 2.14
CA GLU A 258 24.86 1.40 0.82
C GLU A 258 24.47 0.02 0.25
N LEU A 259 24.99 -1.07 0.83
CA LEU A 259 24.68 -2.44 0.41
C LEU A 259 23.70 -3.16 1.35
N ASN A 260 23.18 -2.50 2.39
CA ASN A 260 22.33 -3.16 3.40
C ASN A 260 21.10 -3.86 2.79
N ASP A 261 20.41 -3.21 1.85
CA ASP A 261 19.23 -3.77 1.17
C ASP A 261 19.61 -5.00 0.34
N ALA A 262 20.69 -4.91 -0.44
CA ALA A 262 21.21 -6.01 -1.24
C ALA A 262 21.66 -7.19 -0.37
N VAL A 263 22.26 -6.91 0.79
CA VAL A 263 22.66 -7.93 1.77
C VAL A 263 21.44 -8.60 2.38
N ALA A 264 20.43 -7.84 2.79
CA ALA A 264 19.19 -8.39 3.35
C ALA A 264 18.45 -9.28 2.33
N ALA A 265 18.37 -8.83 1.08
CA ALA A 265 17.82 -9.62 -0.02
C ALA A 265 18.61 -10.91 -0.25
N GLY A 266 19.94 -10.84 -0.29
CA GLY A 266 20.80 -12.01 -0.47
C GLY A 266 20.72 -13.01 0.68
N VAL A 267 20.67 -12.54 1.93
CA VAL A 267 20.46 -13.39 3.11
C VAL A 267 19.14 -14.15 2.99
N ARG A 268 18.06 -13.46 2.60
CA ARG A 268 16.75 -14.08 2.38
C ARG A 268 16.83 -15.19 1.33
N ARG A 269 17.45 -14.93 0.18
CA ARG A 269 17.60 -15.92 -0.91
C ARG A 269 18.43 -17.15 -0.48
N VAL A 270 19.53 -16.95 0.25
CA VAL A 270 20.32 -18.08 0.78
C VAL A 270 19.50 -18.91 1.77
N THR A 271 18.71 -18.24 2.62
CA THR A 271 17.83 -18.91 3.60
C THR A 271 16.77 -19.75 2.89
N GLU A 272 16.13 -19.20 1.85
CA GLU A 272 15.14 -19.89 1.02
C GLU A 272 15.71 -21.15 0.34
N ILE A 273 16.94 -21.09 -0.20
CA ILE A 273 17.62 -22.26 -0.77
C ILE A 273 17.83 -23.35 0.29
N LEU A 274 18.28 -22.96 1.48
CA LEU A 274 18.52 -23.90 2.59
C LEU A 274 17.23 -24.53 3.09
N ASP A 275 16.15 -23.76 3.20
CA ASP A 275 14.82 -24.27 3.58
C ASP A 275 14.35 -25.37 2.61
N VAL A 276 14.48 -25.13 1.30
CA VAL A 276 14.12 -26.12 0.27
C VAL A 276 14.99 -27.37 0.38
N ALA A 277 16.30 -27.21 0.55
CA ALA A 277 17.20 -28.35 0.62
C ALA A 277 17.04 -29.20 1.89
N GLU A 278 16.77 -28.56 3.04
CA GLU A 278 16.39 -29.25 4.28
C GLU A 278 15.07 -29.99 4.11
N SER A 279 14.08 -29.36 3.47
CA SER A 279 12.79 -29.96 3.15
C SER A 279 12.95 -31.20 2.26
N ILE A 280 13.80 -31.16 1.23
CA ILE A 280 14.11 -32.30 0.37
C ILE A 280 14.70 -33.45 1.20
N ALA A 281 15.73 -33.17 2.02
CA ALA A 281 16.41 -34.18 2.82
C ALA A 281 15.52 -34.83 3.90
N ALA A 282 14.48 -34.13 4.37
CA ALA A 282 13.60 -34.61 5.43
C ALA A 282 12.45 -35.52 4.97
N ALA A 283 12.23 -35.70 3.66
CA ALA A 283 11.07 -36.43 3.17
C ALA A 283 11.36 -37.93 2.99
N GLU A 284 10.62 -38.79 3.70
CA GLU A 284 10.90 -40.25 3.74
C GLU A 284 10.16 -41.08 2.66
N ASP A 285 9.29 -40.47 1.85
CA ASP A 285 8.41 -41.18 0.89
C ASP A 285 8.37 -40.55 -0.52
N VAL A 286 9.46 -39.90 -0.94
CA VAL A 286 9.58 -39.30 -2.27
C VAL A 286 10.38 -40.25 -3.20
N PRO A 287 10.00 -40.39 -4.49
CA PRO A 287 10.81 -41.17 -5.42
C PRO A 287 12.24 -40.62 -5.50
N GLU A 288 13.25 -41.48 -5.31
CA GLU A 288 14.68 -41.12 -5.32
C GLU A 288 15.08 -40.35 -6.59
N SER A 289 14.45 -40.65 -7.72
CA SER A 289 14.65 -39.96 -9.00
C SER A 289 14.20 -38.50 -8.99
N LEU A 290 13.15 -38.16 -8.24
CA LEU A 290 12.66 -36.80 -8.07
C LEU A 290 13.58 -36.01 -7.13
N ASP A 291 13.96 -36.58 -5.99
CA ASP A 291 14.89 -35.95 -5.04
C ASP A 291 16.23 -35.63 -5.71
N THR A 292 16.77 -36.58 -6.48
CA THR A 292 18.01 -36.37 -7.24
C THR A 292 17.92 -35.15 -8.18
N ARG A 293 16.77 -34.96 -8.85
CA ARG A 293 16.56 -33.82 -9.75
C ARG A 293 16.36 -32.51 -9.00
N LEU A 294 15.64 -32.52 -7.89
CA LEU A 294 15.44 -31.32 -7.07
C LEU A 294 16.77 -30.85 -6.46
N VAL A 295 17.61 -31.77 -5.97
CA VAL A 295 18.98 -31.44 -5.53
C VAL A 295 19.81 -30.85 -6.67
N ALA A 296 19.71 -31.41 -7.88
CA ALA A 296 20.39 -30.86 -9.06
C ALA A 296 19.88 -29.44 -9.42
N ARG A 297 18.58 -29.15 -9.24
CA ARG A 297 18.03 -27.80 -9.44
C ARG A 297 18.47 -26.83 -8.35
N VAL A 298 18.55 -27.26 -7.09
CA VAL A 298 19.13 -26.44 -6.00
C VAL A 298 20.58 -26.08 -6.33
N GLU A 299 21.36 -27.03 -6.83
CA GLU A 299 22.72 -26.76 -7.29
C GLU A 299 22.73 -25.75 -8.45
N HIS A 300 21.90 -25.96 -9.47
CA HIS A 300 21.82 -25.05 -10.62
C HIS A 300 21.41 -23.62 -10.21
N ALA A 301 20.38 -23.47 -9.38
CA ALA A 301 19.92 -22.18 -8.87
C ALA A 301 21.02 -21.47 -8.06
N THR A 302 21.73 -22.23 -7.21
CA THR A 302 22.87 -21.71 -6.43
C THR A 302 24.01 -21.23 -7.34
N ILE A 303 24.33 -22.00 -8.39
CA ILE A 303 25.35 -21.61 -9.39
C ILE A 303 24.94 -20.35 -10.12
N ALA A 304 23.71 -20.30 -10.64
CA ALA A 304 23.20 -19.17 -11.40
C ALA A 304 23.10 -17.90 -10.54
N TYR A 305 22.73 -18.03 -9.27
CA TYR A 305 22.63 -16.90 -8.33
C TYR A 305 24.00 -16.30 -7.95
N LEU A 306 25.04 -17.15 -7.86
CA LEU A 306 26.40 -16.73 -7.53
C LEU A 306 27.03 -15.87 -8.63
N ASP A 307 26.78 -16.19 -9.90
CA ASP A 307 27.33 -15.44 -11.04
C ASP A 307 26.50 -14.17 -11.31
N PRO A 308 27.10 -12.96 -11.22
CA PRO A 308 26.39 -11.72 -11.52
C PRO A 308 25.73 -11.69 -12.90
N ALA A 309 26.27 -12.38 -13.91
CA ALA A 309 25.72 -12.40 -15.26
C ALA A 309 24.41 -13.19 -15.36
N THR A 310 24.20 -14.17 -14.47
CA THR A 310 23.02 -15.05 -14.45
C THR A 310 22.18 -14.88 -13.19
N ARG A 311 22.46 -13.88 -12.34
CA ARG A 311 21.79 -13.74 -11.05
C ARG A 311 20.26 -13.67 -11.15
N SER A 312 19.72 -12.96 -12.14
CA SER A 312 18.27 -12.88 -12.36
C SER A 312 17.65 -14.21 -12.80
N GLU A 313 18.42 -15.07 -13.46
CA GLU A 313 18.05 -16.45 -13.75
C GLU A 313 18.08 -17.30 -12.47
N GLY A 314 19.12 -17.12 -11.64
CA GLY A 314 19.20 -17.74 -10.32
C GLY A 314 18.02 -17.37 -9.41
N GLU A 315 17.63 -16.10 -9.34
CA GLU A 315 16.46 -15.65 -8.58
C GLU A 315 15.17 -16.31 -9.06
N ARG A 316 14.96 -16.37 -10.38
CA ARG A 316 13.82 -17.08 -10.97
C ARG A 316 13.85 -18.57 -10.64
N ALA A 317 15.02 -19.21 -10.70
CA ALA A 317 15.18 -20.61 -10.36
C ALA A 317 14.90 -20.90 -8.87
N ILE A 318 15.26 -19.98 -7.97
CA ILE A 318 14.91 -20.05 -6.54
C ILE A 318 13.39 -19.96 -6.35
N ASP A 319 12.73 -19.00 -7.02
CA ASP A 319 11.27 -18.86 -6.94
C ASP A 319 10.54 -20.11 -7.48
N GLU A 320 11.04 -20.71 -8.56
CA GLU A 320 10.55 -21.99 -9.08
C GLU A 320 10.77 -23.15 -8.09
N LEU A 321 11.94 -23.24 -7.47
CA LEU A 321 12.25 -24.24 -6.45
C LEU A 321 11.32 -24.14 -5.23
N LEU A 322 11.05 -22.93 -4.75
CA LEU A 322 10.11 -22.69 -3.65
C LEU A 322 8.69 -23.14 -4.02
N ALA A 323 8.26 -22.88 -5.27
CA ALA A 323 6.96 -23.33 -5.74
C ALA A 323 6.87 -24.86 -5.83
N LEU A 324 7.95 -25.52 -6.31
CA LEU A 324 8.06 -26.97 -6.39
C LEU A 324 8.07 -27.64 -5.01
N ASP A 325 8.81 -27.09 -4.06
CA ASP A 325 8.87 -27.67 -2.72
C ASP A 325 7.53 -27.56 -1.99
N ARG A 326 6.81 -26.44 -2.13
CA ARG A 326 5.44 -26.29 -1.61
C ARG A 326 4.50 -27.32 -2.22
N LEU A 327 4.59 -27.55 -3.53
CA LEU A 327 3.80 -28.56 -4.23
C LEU A 327 4.16 -29.98 -3.76
N ARG A 328 5.44 -30.32 -3.69
CA ARG A 328 5.94 -31.63 -3.22
C ARG A 328 5.49 -31.91 -1.79
N SER A 329 5.73 -30.97 -0.88
CA SER A 329 5.23 -31.00 0.50
C SER A 329 3.71 -31.15 0.53
N GLY A 330 3.03 -30.55 -0.46
CA GLY A 330 1.60 -30.70 -0.65
C GLY A 330 1.17 -32.14 -0.95
N ILE A 331 1.88 -32.79 -1.87
CA ILE A 331 1.65 -34.18 -2.25
C ILE A 331 1.99 -35.14 -1.10
N VAL A 332 3.09 -34.93 -0.38
CA VAL A 332 3.44 -35.72 0.82
C VAL A 332 2.28 -35.72 1.82
N ARG A 333 1.77 -34.53 2.18
CA ARG A 333 0.62 -34.42 3.11
C ARG A 333 -0.63 -35.13 2.61
N LEU A 334 -0.86 -35.18 1.29
CA LEU A 334 -1.97 -35.95 0.71
C LEU A 334 -1.71 -37.46 0.75
N HIS A 335 -0.47 -37.89 0.53
CA HIS A 335 -0.06 -39.28 0.65
C HIS A 335 -0.34 -39.80 2.06
N ASP A 336 0.16 -39.08 3.07
CA ASP A 336 -0.02 -39.41 4.49
C ASP A 336 -1.49 -39.39 4.90
N ALA A 337 -2.30 -38.55 4.26
CA ALA A 337 -3.69 -38.37 4.61
C ALA A 337 -4.64 -39.42 4.04
N ALA A 338 -4.39 -39.88 2.82
CA ALA A 338 -5.38 -40.62 2.05
C ALA A 338 -4.81 -41.73 1.18
N GLY A 339 -3.48 -41.87 1.09
CA GLY A 339 -2.83 -42.78 0.14
C GLY A 339 -2.84 -42.30 -1.32
N ASN A 340 -3.55 -41.20 -1.63
CA ASN A 340 -3.72 -40.65 -2.99
C ASN A 340 -2.48 -39.90 -3.52
N GLY A 341 -1.38 -39.83 -2.78
CA GLY A 341 -0.17 -39.11 -3.23
C GLY A 341 0.64 -39.79 -4.33
N ARG A 342 0.52 -41.12 -4.53
CA ARG A 342 1.36 -41.86 -5.50
C ARG A 342 1.13 -41.43 -6.96
N PRO A 343 -0.11 -41.30 -7.47
CA PRO A 343 -0.35 -40.78 -8.82
C PRO A 343 0.22 -39.36 -8.99
N LEU A 344 0.07 -38.50 -7.99
CA LEU A 344 0.57 -37.13 -8.03
C LEU A 344 2.10 -37.06 -8.06
N PHE A 345 2.79 -37.94 -7.32
CA PHE A 345 4.25 -38.07 -7.41
C PHE A 345 4.70 -38.59 -8.77
N ALA A 346 3.96 -39.51 -9.39
CA ALA A 346 4.26 -39.98 -10.74
C ALA A 346 4.13 -38.82 -11.76
N VAL A 347 3.08 -38.02 -11.66
CA VAL A 347 2.87 -36.83 -12.49
C VAL A 347 3.99 -35.81 -12.26
N LEU A 348 4.32 -35.47 -11.01
CA LEU A 348 5.41 -34.55 -10.69
C LEU A 348 6.76 -35.04 -11.23
N THR A 349 7.07 -36.32 -11.03
CA THR A 349 8.31 -36.95 -11.51
C THR A 349 8.41 -36.92 -13.04
N ALA A 350 7.29 -37.16 -13.74
CA ALA A 350 7.26 -37.14 -15.18
C ALA A 350 7.29 -35.71 -15.75
N MET A 351 6.65 -34.75 -15.07
CA MET A 351 6.76 -33.33 -15.41
C MET A 351 8.19 -32.83 -15.26
N GLU A 352 8.90 -33.20 -14.20
CA GLU A 352 10.33 -32.92 -14.02
C GLU A 352 11.22 -33.68 -15.01
N ALA A 353 10.70 -34.68 -15.72
CA ALA A 353 11.46 -35.44 -16.72
C ALA A 353 11.34 -34.85 -18.12
N ALA A 354 10.25 -34.13 -18.38
CA ALA A 354 9.98 -33.55 -19.69
C ALA A 354 10.91 -32.36 -19.97
N GLU A 355 11.35 -32.19 -21.21
CA GLU A 355 12.08 -30.99 -21.62
C GLU A 355 11.08 -29.86 -21.95
N GLY A 356 11.26 -28.66 -21.39
CA GLY A 356 10.54 -27.44 -21.80
C GLY A 356 9.96 -26.58 -20.67
N PRO A 357 9.25 -25.48 -21.00
CA PRO A 357 8.65 -24.61 -20.00
C PRO A 357 7.50 -25.31 -19.27
N HIS A 358 7.62 -25.39 -17.94
CA HIS A 358 6.68 -26.16 -17.10
C HIS A 358 5.66 -25.31 -16.34
N GLY A 359 5.80 -23.99 -16.30
CA GLY A 359 5.05 -23.11 -15.38
C GLY A 359 3.54 -23.38 -15.36
N ALA A 360 2.91 -23.42 -16.54
CA ALA A 360 1.48 -23.67 -16.66
C ALA A 360 1.03 -25.06 -16.16
N ARG A 361 1.86 -26.10 -16.33
CA ARG A 361 1.55 -27.46 -15.82
C ARG A 361 1.74 -27.52 -14.31
N PHE A 362 2.78 -26.89 -13.77
CA PHE A 362 3.03 -26.80 -12.34
C PHE A 362 1.93 -26.06 -11.60
N GLU A 363 1.48 -24.92 -12.13
CA GLU A 363 0.36 -24.18 -11.54
C GLU A 363 -0.91 -25.03 -11.49
N THR A 364 -1.21 -25.76 -12.57
CA THR A 364 -2.40 -26.63 -12.62
C THR A 364 -2.30 -27.74 -11.58
N LEU A 365 -1.15 -28.43 -11.50
CA LEU A 365 -0.90 -29.49 -10.53
C LEU A 365 -0.98 -28.97 -9.08
N ARG A 366 -0.37 -27.81 -8.81
CA ARG A 366 -0.44 -27.13 -7.52
C ARG A 366 -1.87 -26.81 -7.12
N ASP A 367 -2.64 -26.22 -8.03
CA ASP A 367 -4.04 -25.88 -7.80
C ASP A 367 -4.88 -27.14 -7.50
N VAL A 368 -4.60 -28.27 -8.17
CA VAL A 368 -5.26 -29.56 -7.88
C VAL A 368 -4.89 -30.09 -6.50
N VAL A 369 -3.60 -30.12 -6.17
CA VAL A 369 -3.10 -30.58 -4.86
C VAL A 369 -3.69 -29.72 -3.73
N ASP A 370 -3.71 -28.41 -3.87
CA ASP A 370 -4.27 -27.49 -2.87
C ASP A 370 -5.77 -27.75 -2.65
N ARG A 371 -6.53 -28.01 -3.72
CA ARG A 371 -7.96 -28.35 -3.64
C ARG A 371 -8.19 -29.71 -2.97
N MET A 372 -7.41 -30.74 -3.32
CA MET A 372 -7.48 -32.05 -2.66
C MET A 372 -7.17 -31.93 -1.17
N GLN A 373 -6.17 -31.13 -0.79
CA GLN A 373 -5.84 -30.92 0.62
C GLN A 373 -6.96 -30.22 1.38
N ARG A 374 -7.66 -29.28 0.75
CA ARG A 374 -8.85 -28.63 1.32
C ARG A 374 -9.96 -29.64 1.54
N LEU A 375 -10.25 -30.50 0.56
CA LEU A 375 -11.25 -31.57 0.70
C LEU A 375 -10.93 -32.49 1.90
N HIS A 376 -9.69 -33.00 1.96
CA HIS A 376 -9.27 -33.90 3.05
C HIS A 376 -9.28 -33.23 4.43
N ARG A 377 -8.98 -31.92 4.51
CA ARG A 377 -9.10 -31.16 5.75
C ARG A 377 -10.57 -31.06 6.22
N ILE A 378 -11.50 -30.89 5.29
CA ILE A 378 -12.94 -30.85 5.61
C ILE A 378 -13.39 -32.21 6.16
N GLU A 379 -12.96 -33.30 5.54
CA GLU A 379 -13.30 -34.66 5.99
C GLU A 379 -12.75 -34.96 7.39
N ARG A 380 -11.49 -34.60 7.65
CA ARG A 380 -10.83 -34.83 8.95
C ARG A 380 -11.47 -34.06 10.10
N ARG A 381 -11.99 -32.86 9.86
CA ARG A 381 -12.66 -32.04 10.88
C ARG A 381 -13.99 -32.64 11.35
N GLY A 382 -14.52 -33.62 10.63
CA GLY A 382 -15.83 -34.21 10.90
C GLY A 382 -16.96 -33.36 10.32
N LEU A 383 -18.04 -34.03 9.92
CA LEU A 383 -19.19 -33.37 9.30
C LEU A 383 -20.17 -32.88 10.37
N PRO A 384 -20.76 -31.68 10.23
CA PRO A 384 -21.79 -31.19 11.14
C PRO A 384 -22.95 -32.19 11.25
N THR A 385 -23.29 -32.65 12.46
CA THR A 385 -24.30 -33.71 12.68
C THR A 385 -25.65 -33.36 12.08
N ALA A 386 -26.05 -32.07 12.15
CA ALA A 386 -27.31 -31.57 11.61
C ALA A 386 -27.44 -31.69 10.08
N LEU A 387 -26.31 -31.73 9.35
CA LEU A 387 -26.26 -31.75 7.89
C LEU A 387 -25.55 -32.99 7.33
N GLY A 388 -25.23 -33.98 8.19
CA GLY A 388 -24.32 -35.07 7.89
C GLY A 388 -24.66 -35.84 6.61
N ARG A 389 -25.94 -36.09 6.30
CA ARG A 389 -26.34 -36.79 5.06
C ARG A 389 -26.11 -35.96 3.80
N THR A 390 -26.43 -34.67 3.80
CA THR A 390 -26.19 -33.79 2.64
C THR A 390 -24.70 -33.63 2.42
N VAL A 391 -23.96 -33.29 3.48
CA VAL A 391 -22.52 -33.04 3.39
C VAL A 391 -21.79 -34.31 2.99
N ALA A 392 -22.17 -35.49 3.50
CA ALA A 392 -21.59 -36.76 3.07
C ALA A 392 -21.82 -37.04 1.58
N ARG A 393 -22.96 -36.63 1.01
CA ARG A 393 -23.20 -36.74 -0.44
C ARG A 393 -22.32 -35.77 -1.24
N LEU A 394 -22.18 -34.52 -0.78
CA LEU A 394 -21.28 -33.55 -1.43
C LEU A 394 -19.82 -34.02 -1.38
N VAL A 395 -19.37 -34.55 -0.24
CA VAL A 395 -18.04 -35.21 -0.11
C VAL A 395 -17.91 -36.36 -1.09
N GLN A 396 -18.93 -37.22 -1.21
CA GLN A 396 -18.89 -38.33 -2.16
C GLN A 396 -18.82 -37.85 -3.61
N THR A 397 -19.54 -36.79 -3.98
CA THR A 397 -19.44 -36.18 -5.32
C THR A 397 -18.05 -35.59 -5.55
N ALA A 398 -17.53 -34.81 -4.60
CA ALA A 398 -16.19 -34.23 -4.67
C ALA A 398 -15.10 -35.30 -4.81
N ARG A 399 -15.21 -36.42 -4.09
CA ARG A 399 -14.30 -37.57 -4.21
C ARG A 399 -14.36 -38.22 -5.58
N ARG A 400 -15.55 -38.44 -6.14
CA ARG A 400 -15.67 -38.99 -7.50
C ARG A 400 -15.00 -38.07 -8.52
N THR A 401 -15.22 -36.76 -8.40
CA THR A 401 -14.56 -35.77 -9.26
C THR A 401 -13.05 -35.75 -9.06
N GLU A 402 -12.56 -35.94 -7.82
CA GLU A 402 -11.13 -36.10 -7.53
C GLU A 402 -10.56 -37.37 -8.19
N ASP A 403 -11.24 -38.51 -8.06
CA ASP A 403 -10.82 -39.78 -8.68
C ASP A 403 -10.78 -39.67 -10.21
N ASP A 404 -11.81 -39.08 -10.81
CA ASP A 404 -11.89 -38.83 -12.26
C ASP A 404 -10.79 -37.87 -12.73
N LEU A 405 -10.48 -36.85 -11.92
CA LEU A 405 -9.41 -35.90 -12.20
C LEU A 405 -8.03 -36.56 -12.09
N LEU A 406 -7.78 -37.36 -11.06
CA LEU A 406 -6.54 -38.13 -10.91
C LEU A 406 -6.34 -39.09 -12.08
N ALA A 407 -7.40 -39.78 -12.51
CA ALA A 407 -7.34 -40.65 -13.69
C ALA A 407 -7.07 -39.87 -15.00
N ALA A 408 -7.55 -38.62 -15.10
CA ALA A 408 -7.29 -37.76 -16.25
C ALA A 408 -5.89 -37.12 -16.23
N MET A 409 -5.28 -36.97 -15.06
CA MET A 409 -3.97 -36.33 -14.90
C MET A 409 -2.81 -37.09 -15.56
N ASP A 410 -2.93 -38.41 -15.74
CA ASP A 410 -1.96 -39.20 -16.51
C ASP A 410 -1.79 -38.64 -17.94
N ARG A 411 -2.85 -38.06 -18.52
CA ARG A 411 -2.78 -37.46 -19.87
C ARG A 411 -2.04 -36.12 -19.89
N LEU A 412 -2.03 -35.38 -18.77
CA LEU A 412 -1.35 -34.08 -18.66
C LEU A 412 0.18 -34.23 -18.67
N VAL A 413 0.65 -35.41 -18.25
CA VAL A 413 2.07 -35.79 -18.32
C VAL A 413 2.50 -35.91 -19.78
N ASP A 414 1.72 -36.63 -20.59
CA ASP A 414 2.07 -37.01 -21.96
C ASP A 414 1.78 -35.89 -22.97
N ASP A 415 0.76 -35.06 -22.75
CA ASP A 415 0.33 -34.01 -23.67
C ASP A 415 0.06 -32.67 -22.95
N PRO A 416 0.91 -31.63 -23.14
CA PRO A 416 0.65 -30.30 -22.61
C PRO A 416 -0.67 -29.68 -23.10
N ALA A 417 -1.14 -30.06 -24.30
CA ALA A 417 -2.40 -29.60 -24.86
C ALA A 417 -3.63 -30.21 -24.15
N ALA A 418 -3.46 -31.28 -23.37
CA ALA A 418 -4.52 -31.87 -22.56
C ALA A 418 -5.11 -30.88 -21.53
N ARG A 419 -4.37 -29.81 -21.15
CA ARG A 419 -4.95 -28.72 -20.34
C ARG A 419 -6.09 -28.00 -21.05
N THR A 420 -6.02 -27.89 -22.37
CA THR A 420 -7.06 -27.27 -23.21
C THR A 420 -8.15 -28.24 -23.64
N ASP A 421 -8.03 -29.52 -23.27
CA ASP A 421 -9.09 -30.50 -23.49
C ASP A 421 -10.36 -30.08 -22.73
N PRO A 422 -11.51 -29.92 -23.42
CA PRO A 422 -12.76 -29.57 -22.76
C PRO A 422 -13.16 -30.53 -21.64
N GLY A 423 -12.80 -31.82 -21.76
CA GLY A 423 -13.05 -32.82 -20.73
C GLY A 423 -12.28 -32.54 -19.44
N PHE A 424 -10.96 -32.37 -19.54
CA PHE A 424 -10.12 -32.02 -18.39
C PHE A 424 -10.49 -30.67 -17.77
N ALA A 425 -10.74 -29.64 -18.59
CA ALA A 425 -11.18 -28.33 -18.11
C ALA A 425 -12.54 -28.40 -17.37
N SER A 426 -13.45 -29.28 -17.83
CA SER A 426 -14.72 -29.56 -17.16
C SER A 426 -14.51 -30.22 -15.79
N LEU A 427 -13.59 -31.19 -15.67
CA LEU A 427 -13.24 -31.81 -14.39
C LEU A 427 -12.62 -30.82 -13.40
N LEU A 428 -11.71 -29.95 -13.84
CA LEU A 428 -11.16 -28.89 -12.99
C LEU A 428 -12.24 -27.93 -12.48
N THR A 429 -13.15 -27.52 -13.36
CA THR A 429 -14.28 -26.64 -13.01
C THR A 429 -15.24 -27.33 -12.05
N ALA A 430 -15.54 -28.60 -12.29
CA ALA A 430 -16.38 -29.41 -11.40
C ALA A 430 -15.73 -29.57 -10.02
N GLN A 431 -14.44 -29.91 -9.94
CA GLN A 431 -13.72 -30.07 -8.67
C GLN A 431 -13.76 -28.78 -7.85
N ARG A 432 -13.48 -27.63 -8.51
CA ARG A 432 -13.54 -26.31 -7.88
C ARG A 432 -14.94 -26.03 -7.34
N ARG A 433 -15.97 -26.21 -8.16
CA ARG A 433 -17.37 -25.96 -7.78
C ARG A 433 -17.80 -26.85 -6.60
N GLU A 434 -17.52 -28.15 -6.65
CA GLU A 434 -17.91 -29.09 -5.58
C GLU A 434 -17.19 -28.78 -4.27
N LEU A 435 -15.91 -28.39 -4.33
CA LEU A 435 -15.16 -27.96 -3.15
C LEU A 435 -15.71 -26.66 -2.57
N GLU A 436 -15.96 -25.63 -3.39
CA GLU A 436 -16.54 -24.36 -2.95
C GLU A 436 -17.91 -24.58 -2.29
N LEU A 437 -18.76 -25.42 -2.87
CA LEU A 437 -20.06 -25.79 -2.30
C LEU A 437 -19.91 -26.55 -0.98
N LEU A 438 -18.95 -27.46 -0.89
CA LEU A 438 -18.68 -28.21 0.33
C LEU A 438 -18.18 -27.30 1.46
N GLU A 439 -17.27 -26.38 1.17
CA GLU A 439 -16.77 -25.38 2.13
C GLU A 439 -17.88 -24.44 2.60
N GLN A 440 -18.68 -23.92 1.68
CA GLN A 440 -19.84 -23.10 2.01
C GLN A 440 -20.81 -23.86 2.91
N SER A 441 -21.14 -25.11 2.55
CA SER A 441 -22.06 -25.98 3.28
C SER A 441 -21.58 -26.36 4.68
N THR A 442 -20.27 -26.57 4.84
CA THR A 442 -19.66 -26.97 6.13
C THR A 442 -19.42 -25.79 7.06
N ALA A 443 -19.15 -24.60 6.51
CA ALA A 443 -19.03 -23.37 7.30
C ALA A 443 -20.39 -22.72 7.63
N LEU A 444 -21.48 -23.08 6.93
CA LEU A 444 -22.80 -22.49 7.13
C LEU A 444 -23.34 -22.64 8.57
N PRO A 445 -23.26 -23.81 9.24
CA PRO A 445 -23.65 -23.94 10.65
C PRO A 445 -22.91 -22.95 11.55
N ALA A 446 -21.58 -22.85 11.43
CA ALA A 446 -20.80 -21.92 12.22
C ALA A 446 -21.13 -20.44 11.93
N ARG A 447 -21.53 -20.10 10.70
CA ARG A 447 -22.04 -18.75 10.36
C ARG A 447 -23.40 -18.48 11.02
N VAL A 448 -24.30 -19.46 11.05
CA VAL A 448 -25.59 -19.35 11.73
C VAL A 448 -25.42 -19.33 13.25
N ASP A 449 -24.46 -20.07 13.80
CA ASP A 449 -24.14 -20.02 15.23
C ASP A 449 -23.60 -18.63 15.62
N ARG A 450 -22.71 -18.04 14.81
CA ARG A 450 -22.29 -16.63 14.98
C ARG A 450 -23.48 -15.67 14.95
N LEU A 451 -24.41 -15.87 14.00
CA LEU A 451 -25.65 -15.09 13.98
C LEU A 451 -26.48 -15.33 15.25
N ARG A 452 -26.55 -16.56 15.77
CA ARG A 452 -27.30 -16.89 16.98
C ARG A 452 -26.74 -16.19 18.22
N ASP A 453 -25.42 -16.06 18.31
CA ASP A 453 -24.75 -15.33 19.38
C ASP A 453 -25.08 -13.82 19.34
N LEU A 454 -25.29 -13.27 18.14
CA LEU A 454 -25.64 -11.85 17.93
C LEU A 454 -27.14 -11.57 18.05
N ASP A 455 -27.97 -12.40 17.41
CA ASP A 455 -29.43 -12.32 17.37
C ASP A 455 -30.05 -13.74 17.25
N PRO A 456 -30.46 -14.37 18.36
CA PRO A 456 -30.97 -15.73 18.36
C PRO A 456 -32.31 -15.86 17.63
N VAL A 457 -33.09 -14.78 17.52
CA VAL A 457 -34.39 -14.78 16.83
C VAL A 457 -34.17 -14.84 15.32
N ALA A 458 -33.25 -14.01 14.80
CA ALA A 458 -32.88 -14.05 13.38
C ALA A 458 -32.28 -15.41 12.98
N ALA A 459 -31.41 -15.99 13.82
CA ALA A 459 -30.85 -17.32 13.57
C ALA A 459 -31.94 -18.40 13.50
N ALA A 460 -32.90 -18.38 14.43
CA ALA A 460 -34.01 -19.34 14.44
C ALA A 460 -34.87 -19.27 13.17
N ALA A 461 -35.10 -18.07 12.62
CA ALA A 461 -35.82 -17.89 11.36
C ALA A 461 -35.10 -18.56 10.17
N LEU A 462 -33.76 -18.53 10.14
CA LEU A 462 -32.96 -19.13 9.06
C LEU A 462 -32.81 -20.66 9.13
N GLU A 463 -33.13 -21.31 10.25
CA GLU A 463 -32.92 -22.76 10.41
C GLU A 463 -33.73 -23.61 9.42
N ARG A 464 -34.96 -23.18 9.09
CA ARG A 464 -35.83 -23.90 8.16
C ARG A 464 -35.41 -23.69 6.69
N PRO A 465 -35.16 -22.45 6.22
CA PRO A 465 -34.60 -22.19 4.89
C PRO A 465 -33.26 -22.89 4.67
N MET A 466 -32.34 -22.80 5.64
CA MET A 466 -31.05 -23.48 5.58
C MET A 466 -31.23 -24.99 5.37
N ARG A 467 -32.08 -25.64 6.16
CA ARG A 467 -32.35 -27.09 5.97
C ARG A 467 -32.93 -27.39 4.58
N ARG A 468 -33.79 -26.55 4.03
CA ARG A 468 -34.36 -26.70 2.68
C ARG A 468 -33.27 -26.58 1.60
N ILE A 469 -32.43 -25.54 1.67
CA ILE A 469 -31.31 -25.31 0.76
C ILE A 469 -30.35 -26.50 0.81
N MET A 470 -29.96 -26.94 2.01
CA MET A 470 -29.08 -28.09 2.20
C MET A 470 -29.69 -29.40 1.69
N GLN A 471 -31.01 -29.61 1.83
CA GLN A 471 -31.67 -30.76 1.23
C GLN A 471 -31.65 -30.70 -0.31
N GLY A 472 -31.78 -29.51 -0.89
CA GLY A 472 -31.66 -29.26 -2.33
C GLY A 472 -30.26 -29.55 -2.87
N LEU A 473 -29.21 -29.11 -2.17
CA LEU A 473 -27.81 -29.44 -2.49
C LEU A 473 -27.52 -30.94 -2.44
N GLY A 474 -28.17 -31.67 -1.53
CA GLY A 474 -28.01 -33.12 -1.38
C GLY A 474 -28.65 -33.97 -2.50
N ARG A 475 -29.33 -33.36 -3.48
CA ARG A 475 -29.92 -34.05 -4.65
C ARG A 475 -28.96 -33.98 -5.84
N GLY A 476 -28.02 -34.92 -5.90
CA GLY A 476 -27.22 -35.24 -7.10
C GLY A 476 -26.66 -34.05 -7.90
N GLY A 477 -25.73 -33.28 -7.32
CA GLY A 477 -25.08 -32.11 -7.95
C GLY A 477 -25.67 -30.76 -7.55
N GLY A 478 -26.75 -30.76 -6.75
CA GLY A 478 -27.46 -29.57 -6.32
C GLY A 478 -28.25 -28.93 -7.45
N THR A 479 -29.49 -28.52 -7.17
CA THR A 479 -30.22 -27.72 -8.17
C THR A 479 -29.53 -26.36 -8.31
N PRO A 480 -29.46 -25.76 -9.51
CA PRO A 480 -28.86 -24.42 -9.70
C PRO A 480 -29.41 -23.38 -8.72
N GLU A 481 -30.69 -23.47 -8.38
CA GLU A 481 -31.36 -22.60 -7.40
C GLU A 481 -30.81 -22.82 -5.98
N SER A 482 -30.54 -24.07 -5.58
CA SER A 482 -29.98 -24.36 -4.25
C SER A 482 -28.53 -23.88 -4.12
N VAL A 483 -27.75 -23.96 -5.21
CA VAL A 483 -26.38 -23.44 -5.31
C VAL A 483 -26.39 -21.91 -5.23
N ALA A 484 -27.29 -21.25 -5.97
CA ALA A 484 -27.45 -19.81 -5.90
C ALA A 484 -27.89 -19.36 -4.49
N ALA A 485 -28.89 -20.03 -3.90
CA ALA A 485 -29.40 -19.70 -2.58
C ALA A 485 -28.36 -19.87 -1.46
N VAL A 486 -27.54 -20.94 -1.47
CA VAL A 486 -26.48 -21.10 -0.46
C VAL A 486 -25.39 -20.04 -0.64
N THR A 487 -25.03 -19.72 -1.89
CA THR A 487 -24.01 -18.71 -2.18
C THR A 487 -24.46 -17.33 -1.70
N THR A 488 -25.71 -16.94 -2.01
CA THR A 488 -26.30 -15.68 -1.57
C THR A 488 -26.40 -15.62 -0.04
N LEU A 489 -26.94 -16.67 0.60
CA LEU A 489 -27.08 -16.70 2.06
C LEU A 489 -25.71 -16.61 2.77
N VAL A 490 -24.69 -17.30 2.27
CA VAL A 490 -23.33 -17.21 2.83
C VAL A 490 -22.79 -15.79 2.69
N ALA A 491 -22.90 -15.17 1.52
CA ALA A 491 -22.43 -13.81 1.29
C ALA A 491 -23.15 -12.78 2.18
N GLU A 492 -24.48 -12.93 2.36
CA GLU A 492 -25.26 -12.06 3.23
C GLU A 492 -24.94 -12.28 4.72
N LEU A 493 -24.77 -13.52 5.17
CA LEU A 493 -24.33 -13.80 6.55
C LEU A 493 -22.95 -13.22 6.86
N GLU A 494 -22.00 -13.34 5.94
CA GLU A 494 -20.66 -12.75 6.10
C GLU A 494 -20.70 -11.22 6.14
N ARG A 495 -21.64 -10.60 5.43
CA ARG A 495 -21.80 -9.15 5.40
C ARG A 495 -22.58 -8.61 6.60
N PHE A 496 -23.54 -9.36 7.13
CA PHE A 496 -24.52 -8.86 8.12
C PHE A 496 -24.33 -9.41 9.55
N ALA A 497 -23.43 -10.37 9.78
CA ALA A 497 -23.25 -11.03 11.07
C ALA A 497 -21.76 -11.34 11.41
N PRO A 498 -21.04 -10.43 12.10
CA PRO A 498 -21.49 -9.12 12.57
C PRO A 498 -21.47 -8.06 11.47
N LEU A 499 -22.22 -6.97 11.69
CA LEU A 499 -22.00 -5.74 10.93
C LEU A 499 -20.67 -5.09 11.40
N PRO A 500 -19.98 -4.33 10.54
CA PRO A 500 -18.85 -3.51 10.96
C PRO A 500 -19.25 -2.62 12.15
N PHE A 501 -18.34 -2.32 13.06
CA PHE A 501 -18.59 -1.45 14.23
C PHE A 501 -19.66 -1.92 15.24
N GLU A 502 -20.27 -3.10 15.07
CA GLU A 502 -21.37 -3.59 15.93
C GLU A 502 -20.90 -3.87 17.37
N ASP A 503 -19.67 -4.36 17.54
CA ASP A 503 -19.07 -4.61 18.86
C ASP A 503 -18.86 -3.30 19.64
N GLU A 504 -18.45 -2.23 18.96
CA GLU A 504 -18.27 -0.90 19.53
C GLU A 504 -19.62 -0.28 19.94
N LEU A 505 -20.68 -0.51 19.15
CA LEU A 505 -22.04 -0.14 19.51
C LEU A 505 -22.52 -0.92 20.74
N ALA A 506 -22.33 -2.24 20.75
CA ALA A 506 -22.77 -3.12 21.83
C ALA A 506 -22.05 -2.86 23.16
N SER A 507 -20.75 -2.56 23.11
CA SER A 507 -19.93 -2.21 24.27
C SER A 507 -20.11 -0.77 24.74
N ARG A 508 -20.85 0.06 23.99
CA ARG A 508 -21.01 1.51 24.25
C ARG A 508 -19.68 2.22 24.42
N SER A 509 -18.71 1.86 23.57
CA SER A 509 -17.39 2.48 23.59
C SER A 509 -17.49 4.01 23.46
N THR A 510 -16.54 4.75 24.04
CA THR A 510 -16.47 6.20 23.90
C THR A 510 -16.42 6.61 22.42
N ALA A 511 -15.74 5.82 21.59
CA ALA A 511 -15.70 5.95 20.14
C ALA A 511 -17.11 5.86 19.52
N ALA A 512 -17.89 4.84 19.86
CA ALA A 512 -19.27 4.68 19.37
C ALA A 512 -20.19 5.81 19.82
N ILE A 513 -20.14 6.22 21.10
CA ILE A 513 -20.95 7.33 21.60
C ILE A 513 -20.61 8.63 20.87
N SER A 514 -19.32 8.92 20.69
CA SER A 514 -18.86 10.13 19.99
C SER A 514 -19.24 10.13 18.51
N ALA A 515 -18.97 9.02 17.80
CA ALA A 515 -19.18 8.91 16.35
C ALA A 515 -20.66 8.90 15.96
N THR A 516 -21.52 8.30 16.79
CA THR A 516 -22.98 8.25 16.56
C THR A 516 -23.73 9.47 17.12
N GLY A 517 -23.06 10.36 17.85
CA GLY A 517 -23.73 11.48 18.51
C GLY A 517 -24.65 11.05 19.66
N GLY A 518 -24.28 9.97 20.36
CA GLY A 518 -25.04 9.39 21.49
C GLY A 518 -26.15 8.42 21.08
N ARG A 519 -26.20 8.00 19.81
CA ARG A 519 -27.26 7.15 19.23
C ARG A 519 -26.87 5.67 19.07
N ALA A 520 -25.83 5.21 19.78
CA ALA A 520 -25.28 3.88 19.58
C ALA A 520 -26.30 2.75 19.88
N ASP A 521 -27.06 2.87 20.97
CA ASP A 521 -28.09 1.89 21.35
C ASP A 521 -29.25 1.83 20.34
N ASP A 522 -29.67 2.99 19.83
CA ASP A 522 -30.74 3.11 18.83
C ASP A 522 -30.31 2.41 17.52
N LEU A 523 -29.08 2.64 17.05
CA LEU A 523 -28.55 2.01 15.84
C LEU A 523 -28.39 0.50 15.98
N LEU A 524 -27.90 0.02 17.14
CA LEU A 524 -27.80 -1.41 17.41
C LEU A 524 -29.19 -2.06 17.43
N THR A 525 -30.20 -1.37 17.97
CA THR A 525 -31.59 -1.83 17.98
C THR A 525 -32.14 -1.93 16.56
N LEU A 526 -31.91 -0.91 15.73
CA LEU A 526 -32.28 -0.90 14.31
C LEU A 526 -31.62 -2.07 13.57
N ALA A 527 -30.30 -2.25 13.71
CA ALA A 527 -29.56 -3.33 13.07
C ALA A 527 -30.12 -4.72 13.41
N ARG A 528 -30.40 -4.98 14.70
CA ARG A 528 -31.02 -6.24 15.16
C ARG A 528 -32.42 -6.41 14.59
N HIS A 529 -33.24 -5.36 14.61
CA HIS A 529 -34.59 -5.41 14.06
C HIS A 529 -34.58 -5.73 12.55
N THR A 530 -33.82 -4.98 11.76
CA THR A 530 -33.71 -5.20 10.31
C THR A 530 -33.16 -6.60 10.00
N ARG A 531 -32.19 -7.09 10.78
CA ARG A 531 -31.65 -8.45 10.65
C ARG A 531 -32.70 -9.53 10.90
N ARG A 532 -33.59 -9.36 11.88
CA ARG A 532 -34.71 -10.29 12.12
C ARG A 532 -35.68 -10.32 10.95
N VAL A 533 -36.12 -9.15 10.48
CA VAL A 533 -37.09 -9.06 9.37
C VAL A 533 -36.49 -9.60 8.07
N TRP A 534 -35.20 -9.34 7.81
CA TRP A 534 -34.46 -9.96 6.70
C TRP A 534 -34.48 -11.50 6.80
N ALA A 535 -34.12 -12.05 7.96
CA ALA A 535 -34.08 -13.50 8.17
C ALA A 535 -35.47 -14.16 8.04
N GLU A 536 -36.53 -13.50 8.50
CA GLU A 536 -37.91 -13.92 8.34
C GLU A 536 -38.30 -13.96 6.85
N ARG A 537 -38.05 -12.87 6.11
CA ARG A 537 -38.42 -12.80 4.67
C ARG A 537 -37.61 -13.73 3.78
N TRP A 538 -36.37 -14.02 4.15
CA TRP A 538 -35.58 -15.06 3.48
C TRP A 538 -36.26 -16.44 3.51
N THR A 539 -37.19 -16.65 4.45
CA THR A 539 -37.98 -17.89 4.55
C THR A 539 -39.07 -17.99 3.49
N ASP A 540 -39.64 -16.86 3.11
CA ASP A 540 -40.82 -16.79 2.25
C ASP A 540 -40.44 -16.86 0.76
N ASP A 541 -39.37 -16.16 0.36
CA ASP A 541 -38.87 -16.15 -1.02
C ASP A 541 -37.35 -15.95 -1.06
N PRO A 542 -36.54 -17.02 -1.19
CA PRO A 542 -35.08 -16.93 -1.27
C PRO A 542 -34.57 -16.25 -2.56
N ASP A 543 -35.40 -16.17 -3.61
CA ASP A 543 -35.00 -15.59 -4.89
C ASP A 543 -35.29 -14.08 -4.94
N ALA A 544 -36.28 -13.62 -4.17
CA ALA A 544 -36.56 -12.20 -4.00
C ALA A 544 -35.67 -11.60 -2.91
N ARG A 545 -34.66 -10.82 -3.33
CA ARG A 545 -33.85 -10.02 -2.41
C ARG A 545 -34.76 -9.06 -1.62
N PRO A 546 -34.99 -9.27 -0.30
CA PRO A 546 -35.98 -8.50 0.43
C PRO A 546 -35.51 -7.03 0.59
N PRO A 547 -36.43 -6.05 0.67
CA PRO A 547 -36.08 -4.66 0.95
C PRO A 547 -35.14 -4.48 2.15
N GLU A 548 -35.27 -5.33 3.17
CA GLU A 548 -34.46 -5.34 4.38
C GLU A 548 -33.01 -5.75 4.12
N ALA A 549 -32.74 -6.58 3.09
CA ALA A 549 -31.38 -6.84 2.67
C ALA A 549 -30.73 -5.56 2.16
N ARG A 550 -31.45 -4.69 1.43
CA ARG A 550 -30.93 -3.37 1.00
C ARG A 550 -30.74 -2.43 2.18
N GLN A 551 -31.64 -2.46 3.17
CA GLN A 551 -31.47 -1.67 4.39
C GLN A 551 -30.25 -2.12 5.19
N LEU A 552 -30.00 -3.43 5.32
CA LEU A 552 -28.75 -3.97 5.87
C LEU A 552 -27.53 -3.63 5.00
N GLU A 553 -27.69 -3.60 3.67
CA GLU A 553 -26.86 -2.89 2.66
C GLU A 553 -26.33 -1.56 3.18
N THR A 554 -27.29 -0.68 3.40
CA THR A 554 -27.06 0.71 3.80
C THR A 554 -26.50 0.81 5.21
N LEU A 555 -27.00 0.01 6.15
CA LEU A 555 -26.48 -0.04 7.53
C LEU A 555 -25.04 -0.56 7.55
N HIS A 556 -24.73 -1.62 6.81
CA HIS A 556 -23.37 -2.13 6.68
C HIS A 556 -22.42 -1.03 6.18
N ARG A 557 -22.82 -0.28 5.15
CA ARG A 557 -22.02 0.84 4.63
C ARG A 557 -21.84 1.96 5.65
N LEU A 558 -22.92 2.36 6.35
CA LEU A 558 -22.84 3.37 7.41
C LEU A 558 -21.88 2.93 8.53
N LEU A 559 -22.06 1.71 9.01
CA LEU A 559 -21.27 1.19 10.12
C LEU A 559 -19.82 0.91 9.71
N ALA A 560 -19.54 0.56 8.44
CA ALA A 560 -18.18 0.49 7.92
C ALA A 560 -17.50 1.86 7.96
N MET A 561 -18.18 2.93 7.54
CA MET A 561 -17.65 4.29 7.63
C MET A 561 -17.43 4.73 9.09
N LEU A 562 -18.28 4.29 10.02
CA LEU A 562 -18.07 4.49 11.45
C LEU A 562 -16.89 3.67 11.98
N ALA A 563 -16.65 2.46 11.49
CA ALA A 563 -15.46 1.69 11.85
C ALA A 563 -14.18 2.39 11.39
N ASP A 564 -14.16 2.87 10.13
CA ASP A 564 -12.99 3.50 9.54
C ASP A 564 -12.63 4.83 10.20
N VAL A 565 -13.63 5.69 10.47
CA VAL A 565 -13.40 7.04 11.00
C VAL A 565 -13.63 7.12 12.51
N GLY A 566 -14.62 6.38 13.03
CA GLY A 566 -15.06 6.47 14.42
C GLY A 566 -14.14 5.77 15.41
N ARG A 567 -13.44 4.69 15.01
CA ARG A 567 -12.45 4.01 15.87
C ARG A 567 -11.32 4.95 16.28
N ARG A 568 -10.87 5.79 15.35
CA ARG A 568 -9.91 6.85 15.62
C ARG A 568 -10.20 8.04 14.70
N PRO A 569 -10.93 9.06 15.18
CA PRO A 569 -11.07 10.28 14.42
C PRO A 569 -9.70 10.95 14.29
N ALA A 570 -9.37 11.39 13.08
CA ALA A 570 -8.22 12.26 12.87
C ALA A 570 -8.37 13.56 13.67
N THR A 571 -7.25 14.06 14.16
CA THR A 571 -7.14 15.21 15.07
C THR A 571 -6.29 16.32 14.47
N ASP A 572 -6.36 17.52 15.04
CA ASP A 572 -5.46 18.62 14.66
C ASP A 572 -3.98 18.27 14.88
N ALA A 573 -3.68 17.39 15.83
CA ALA A 573 -2.32 16.89 16.04
C ALA A 573 -1.85 16.03 14.87
N ASP A 574 -2.73 15.18 14.31
CA ASP A 574 -2.42 14.38 13.12
C ASP A 574 -2.15 15.29 11.90
N VAL A 575 -2.95 16.35 11.74
CA VAL A 575 -2.74 17.35 10.68
C VAL A 575 -1.39 18.04 10.83
N ALA A 576 -1.07 18.51 12.04
CA ALA A 576 0.19 19.20 12.32
C ALA A 576 1.41 18.29 12.15
N LEU A 577 1.24 16.98 12.31
CA LEU A 577 2.27 15.97 12.10
C LEU A 577 2.50 15.74 10.61
N LEU A 578 1.42 15.50 9.86
CA LEU A 578 1.50 15.27 8.42
C LEU A 578 2.06 16.47 7.66
N GLU A 579 1.79 17.70 8.11
CA GLU A 579 2.39 18.91 7.55
C GLU A 579 3.93 18.95 7.58
N ARG A 580 4.55 18.20 8.50
CA ARG A 580 6.01 18.16 8.67
C ARG A 580 6.66 17.08 7.81
N TRP A 581 5.88 16.12 7.33
CA TRP A 581 6.37 14.96 6.62
C TRP A 581 6.50 15.22 5.13
N GLY A 582 7.67 14.95 4.54
CA GLY A 582 7.92 15.14 3.11
C GLY A 582 7.12 14.22 2.19
N GLY A 583 6.42 13.21 2.72
CA GLY A 583 5.53 12.34 1.94
C GLY A 583 4.12 12.88 1.76
N TRP A 584 3.76 13.98 2.41
CA TRP A 584 2.39 14.49 2.48
C TRP A 584 2.28 15.97 2.14
N GLU A 585 1.41 16.32 1.19
CA GLU A 585 1.33 17.69 0.64
C GLU A 585 -0.08 18.29 0.65
N LEU A 586 -1.02 17.72 1.43
CA LEU A 586 -2.31 18.38 1.59
C LEU A 586 -2.17 19.58 2.56
N PRO A 587 -2.70 20.77 2.20
CA PRO A 587 -2.68 21.92 3.09
C PRO A 587 -3.41 21.63 4.41
N ALA A 588 -2.86 22.09 5.54
CA ALA A 588 -3.51 21.92 6.84
C ALA A 588 -4.97 22.46 6.88
N PRO A 589 -5.31 23.63 6.31
CA PRO A 589 -6.70 24.10 6.27
C PRO A 589 -7.65 23.13 5.55
N PHE A 590 -7.17 22.50 4.46
CA PHE A 590 -7.93 21.51 3.72
C PHE A 590 -8.16 20.25 4.57
N MET A 591 -7.10 19.72 5.18
CA MET A 591 -7.19 18.55 6.05
C MET A 591 -8.13 18.80 7.24
N ARG A 592 -8.01 19.94 7.93
CA ARG A 592 -8.86 20.30 9.07
C ARG A 592 -10.34 20.30 8.71
N ARG A 593 -10.69 20.82 7.53
CA ARG A 593 -12.06 20.78 7.01
C ARG A 593 -12.52 19.33 6.79
N VAL A 594 -11.71 18.51 6.13
CA VAL A 594 -12.02 17.09 5.89
C VAL A 594 -12.27 16.33 7.20
N ILE A 595 -11.38 16.47 8.19
CA ILE A 595 -11.49 15.75 9.47
C ILE A 595 -12.60 16.30 10.39
N GLY A 596 -13.00 17.56 10.21
CA GLY A 596 -14.12 18.16 10.92
C GLY A 596 -15.49 17.81 10.32
N ASP A 597 -15.58 17.80 8.99
CA ASP A 597 -16.84 17.56 8.28
C ASP A 597 -17.31 16.11 8.38
N VAL A 598 -16.40 15.13 8.28
CA VAL A 598 -16.77 13.71 8.24
C VAL A 598 -17.45 13.25 9.54
N PRO A 599 -16.93 13.53 10.76
CA PRO A 599 -17.62 13.18 12.00
C PRO A 599 -19.00 13.84 12.14
N ALA A 600 -19.17 15.08 11.68
CA ALA A 600 -20.46 15.75 11.71
C ALA A 600 -21.47 15.07 10.77
N ARG A 601 -21.04 14.71 9.55
CA ARG A 601 -21.87 13.98 8.59
C ARG A 601 -22.20 12.56 9.05
N LEU A 602 -21.28 11.86 9.71
CA LEU A 602 -21.56 10.55 10.31
C LEU A 602 -22.70 10.63 11.32
N LYS A 603 -22.73 11.67 12.17
CA LYS A 603 -23.84 11.91 13.10
C LYS A 603 -25.16 12.18 12.37
N LEU A 604 -25.14 12.96 11.28
CA LEU A 604 -26.31 13.20 10.44
C LEU A 604 -26.80 11.93 9.75
N ALA A 605 -25.90 11.08 9.25
CA ALA A 605 -26.23 9.79 8.66
C ALA A 605 -26.79 8.82 9.70
N CYS A 606 -26.27 8.81 10.93
CA CYS A 606 -26.83 8.05 12.04
C CYS A 606 -28.25 8.50 12.37
N ALA A 607 -28.48 9.82 12.44
CA ALA A 607 -29.82 10.36 12.65
C ALA A 607 -30.76 9.98 11.49
N ALA A 608 -30.32 10.15 10.24
CA ALA A 608 -31.11 9.77 9.06
C ALA A 608 -31.42 8.27 8.99
N ALA A 609 -30.53 7.40 9.46
CA ALA A 609 -30.79 5.96 9.53
C ALA A 609 -31.85 5.60 10.56
N LEU A 610 -31.94 6.36 11.66
CA LEU A 610 -32.90 6.15 12.74
C LEU A 610 -34.25 6.83 12.49
N ASP A 611 -34.22 7.99 11.83
CA ASP A 611 -35.39 8.80 11.57
C ASP A 611 -36.31 8.16 10.53
N ASP A 612 -35.83 7.21 9.69
CA ASP A 612 -36.52 6.96 8.42
C ASP A 612 -36.97 5.56 7.99
N THR A 613 -38.31 5.49 7.87
CA THR A 613 -39.07 4.72 6.88
C THR A 613 -39.54 5.56 5.68
N ASP A 614 -39.47 6.91 5.71
CA ASP A 614 -40.17 7.83 4.79
C ASP A 614 -39.27 8.59 3.78
N ASP A 615 -37.98 8.81 4.06
CA ASP A 615 -36.99 9.47 3.17
C ASP A 615 -35.60 8.75 3.15
N PRO A 616 -35.53 7.56 2.52
CA PRO A 616 -34.26 6.87 2.29
C PRO A 616 -33.24 7.68 1.46
N ALA A 617 -33.68 8.74 0.77
CA ALA A 617 -32.79 9.58 -0.02
C ALA A 617 -31.89 10.46 0.87
N ARG A 618 -32.35 10.86 2.05
CA ARG A 618 -31.53 11.61 3.01
C ARG A 618 -30.32 10.81 3.51
N LEU A 619 -30.53 9.55 3.91
CA LEU A 619 -29.43 8.67 4.32
C LEU A 619 -28.47 8.40 3.16
N ALA A 620 -29.00 8.13 1.97
CA ALA A 620 -28.19 7.94 0.77
C ALA A 620 -27.32 9.17 0.47
N HIS A 621 -27.90 10.37 0.57
CA HIS A 621 -27.19 11.64 0.37
C HIS A 621 -26.03 11.82 1.36
N GLU A 622 -26.25 11.56 2.65
CA GLU A 622 -25.18 11.66 3.65
C GLU A 622 -24.09 10.60 3.45
N LEU A 623 -24.45 9.35 3.13
CA LEU A 623 -23.47 8.29 2.85
C LEU A 623 -22.66 8.55 1.58
N GLU A 624 -23.27 9.21 0.58
CA GLU A 624 -22.56 9.67 -0.59
C GLU A 624 -21.59 10.79 -0.22
N ALA A 625 -22.05 11.78 0.55
CA ALA A 625 -21.22 12.89 1.01
C ALA A 625 -20.03 12.43 1.88
N ILE A 626 -20.26 11.47 2.77
CA ILE A 626 -19.18 10.82 3.54
C ILE A 626 -18.28 10.03 2.59
N GLY A 627 -18.84 9.28 1.63
CA GLY A 627 -18.06 8.52 0.65
C GLY A 627 -17.07 9.35 -0.17
N ARG A 628 -17.37 10.64 -0.40
CA ARG A 628 -16.49 11.58 -1.13
C ARG A 628 -15.21 11.95 -0.40
N VAL A 629 -15.24 12.04 0.94
CA VAL A 629 -14.12 12.58 1.74
C VAL A 629 -13.71 11.69 2.92
N GLY A 630 -14.51 10.67 3.23
CA GLY A 630 -14.33 9.77 4.37
C GLY A 630 -13.11 8.88 4.26
N SER A 631 -12.82 8.38 3.05
CA SER A 631 -11.62 7.56 2.80
C SER A 631 -10.34 8.38 3.02
N LEU A 632 -10.32 9.63 2.58
CA LEU A 632 -9.21 10.55 2.85
C LEU A 632 -9.06 10.83 4.36
N ALA A 633 -10.17 11.07 5.07
CA ALA A 633 -10.15 11.26 6.53
C ALA A 633 -9.58 10.02 7.25
N ALA A 634 -9.96 8.82 6.81
CA ALA A 634 -9.42 7.57 7.34
C ALA A 634 -7.91 7.42 7.08
N VAL A 635 -7.43 7.74 5.88
CA VAL A 635 -5.98 7.75 5.56
C VAL A 635 -5.23 8.72 6.47
N ILE A 636 -5.73 9.96 6.64
CA ILE A 636 -5.15 10.95 7.55
C ILE A 636 -5.05 10.40 8.97
N GLY A 637 -6.15 9.82 9.48
CA GLY A 637 -6.19 9.23 10.82
C GLY A 637 -5.22 8.06 10.99
N ARG A 638 -5.09 7.20 9.98
CA ARG A 638 -4.19 6.03 10.00
C ARG A 638 -2.72 6.44 9.95
N LEU A 639 -2.36 7.41 9.10
CA LEU A 639 -0.99 7.92 9.06
C LEU A 639 -0.60 8.61 10.38
N GLY A 640 -1.55 9.30 11.02
CA GLY A 640 -1.36 9.97 12.32
C GLY A 640 -1.10 9.05 13.52
N VAL A 641 -1.33 7.73 13.41
CA VAL A 641 -0.93 6.71 14.44
C VAL A 641 0.20 5.82 14.05
N SER A 642 0.56 5.84 12.77
CA SER A 642 1.59 4.94 12.27
C SER A 642 2.91 5.18 13.03
N PRO A 643 3.88 4.26 12.94
CA PRO A 643 5.22 4.47 13.51
C PRO A 643 5.79 5.86 13.18
N LEU A 644 5.39 6.44 12.03
CA LEU A 644 5.57 7.83 11.62
C LEU A 644 5.37 8.78 12.79
N ALA A 645 4.24 8.70 13.48
CA ALA A 645 3.87 9.63 14.51
C ALA A 645 4.90 9.71 15.65
N ARG A 646 5.41 8.55 16.08
CA ARG A 646 6.42 8.46 17.15
C ARG A 646 7.77 9.02 16.70
N ALA A 647 8.15 8.85 15.44
CA ALA A 647 9.38 9.46 14.93
C ALA A 647 9.27 10.99 14.84
N TRP A 648 8.07 11.51 14.58
CA TRP A 648 7.80 12.93 14.39
C TRP A 648 7.50 13.71 15.67
N ASP A 649 7.11 13.06 16.77
CA ASP A 649 6.88 13.71 18.07
C ASP A 649 8.07 14.58 18.53
N ARG A 650 9.28 14.28 18.04
CA ARG A 650 10.53 14.97 18.40
C ARG A 650 10.96 16.05 17.40
N VAL A 651 10.26 16.20 16.27
CA VAL A 651 10.64 17.17 15.24
C VAL A 651 9.77 18.43 15.38
N PRO A 652 10.38 19.61 15.64
CA PRO A 652 9.63 20.85 15.82
C PRO A 652 8.94 21.29 14.53
N ASP A 653 7.79 21.96 14.63
CA ASP A 653 7.20 22.68 13.50
C ASP A 653 7.97 24.00 13.29
N SER A 654 8.81 24.04 12.27
CA SER A 654 9.73 25.16 12.03
C SER A 654 10.01 25.34 10.54
N THR A 655 10.52 26.51 10.16
CA THR A 655 11.02 26.76 8.80
C THR A 655 12.10 25.74 8.40
N ALA A 656 12.90 25.25 9.34
CA ALA A 656 13.88 24.19 9.07
C ALA A 656 13.21 22.87 8.67
N THR A 657 12.10 22.52 9.30
CA THR A 657 11.34 21.30 8.97
C THR A 657 10.73 21.41 7.57
N ARG A 658 10.13 22.55 7.21
CA ARG A 658 9.58 22.77 5.87
C ARG A 658 10.66 22.81 4.80
N LEU A 659 11.81 23.41 5.10
CA LEU A 659 12.93 23.39 4.18
C LEU A 659 13.53 21.99 4.03
N ALA A 660 13.49 21.16 5.08
CA ALA A 660 13.98 19.79 5.00
C ALA A 660 13.23 18.97 3.95
N THR A 661 11.93 19.18 3.74
CA THR A 661 11.14 18.46 2.71
C THR A 661 11.54 18.83 1.28
N LEU A 662 12.21 19.97 1.09
CA LEU A 662 12.77 20.43 -0.19
C LEU A 662 14.23 20.02 -0.41
N VAL A 663 14.98 19.83 0.68
CA VAL A 663 16.44 19.63 0.64
C VAL A 663 16.83 18.17 0.83
N LYS A 664 16.05 17.39 1.58
CA LYS A 664 16.39 16.00 1.92
C LYS A 664 15.53 15.03 1.12
N PRO A 665 16.09 14.40 0.06
CA PRO A 665 15.39 13.32 -0.62
C PRO A 665 15.13 12.16 0.34
N PRO A 666 14.07 11.36 0.11
CA PRO A 666 13.87 10.13 0.86
C PRO A 666 15.03 9.15 0.63
N SER A 667 15.41 8.41 1.68
CA SER A 667 16.20 7.18 1.52
C SER A 667 15.31 6.03 1.05
N THR A 668 15.89 4.98 0.47
CA THR A 668 15.17 3.73 0.14
C THR A 668 14.55 3.07 1.39
N GLU A 669 15.16 3.28 2.55
CA GLU A 669 14.65 2.80 3.84
C GLU A 669 13.58 3.71 4.46
N ALA A 670 13.23 4.84 3.86
CA ALA A 670 12.27 5.76 4.48
C ALA A 670 10.87 5.14 4.56
N TRP A 671 10.15 5.40 5.65
CA TRP A 671 8.78 4.93 5.80
C TRP A 671 7.89 5.43 4.67
N PHE A 672 7.14 4.49 4.08
CA PHE A 672 6.18 4.72 3.02
C PHE A 672 6.77 5.35 1.75
N VAL A 673 8.09 5.24 1.54
CA VAL A 673 8.74 5.72 0.30
C VAL A 673 8.21 4.96 -0.93
N ASP A 674 7.89 3.68 -0.74
CA ASP A 674 7.25 2.79 -1.71
C ASP A 674 5.80 3.21 -2.03
N LEU A 675 5.13 3.92 -1.11
CA LEU A 675 3.77 4.44 -1.28
C LEU A 675 3.72 5.89 -1.78
N ARG A 676 4.87 6.47 -2.10
CA ARG A 676 4.97 7.89 -2.44
C ARG A 676 4.13 8.25 -3.67
N GLY A 677 4.07 7.37 -4.66
CA GLY A 677 3.26 7.59 -5.86
C GLY A 677 1.77 7.69 -5.52
N GLU A 678 1.26 6.73 -4.74
CA GLU A 678 -0.13 6.67 -4.30
C GLU A 678 -0.49 7.85 -3.39
N LEU A 679 0.42 8.28 -2.50
CA LEU A 679 0.24 9.47 -1.66
C LEU A 679 0.20 10.75 -2.49
N ALA A 680 1.06 10.87 -3.51
CA ALA A 680 1.06 11.99 -4.45
C ALA A 680 -0.26 12.05 -5.22
N MET A 681 -0.69 10.91 -5.78
CA MET A 681 -1.95 10.77 -6.50
C MET A 681 -3.14 11.14 -5.63
N LEU A 682 -3.21 10.60 -4.41
CA LEU A 682 -4.26 10.92 -3.44
C LEU A 682 -4.32 12.43 -3.15
N GLY A 683 -3.17 13.05 -2.85
CA GLY A 683 -3.09 14.46 -2.50
C GLY A 683 -3.51 15.38 -3.65
N VAL A 684 -2.99 15.13 -4.85
CA VAL A 684 -3.30 15.94 -6.04
C VAL A 684 -4.76 15.74 -6.46
N ALA A 685 -5.28 14.51 -6.44
CA ALA A 685 -6.69 14.23 -6.75
C ALA A 685 -7.66 14.87 -5.72
N ALA A 686 -7.31 14.84 -4.44
CA ALA A 686 -8.14 15.48 -3.41
C ALA A 686 -8.21 17.01 -3.58
N LEU A 687 -7.10 17.65 -3.98
CA LEU A 687 -7.10 19.08 -4.32
C LEU A 687 -7.83 19.38 -5.63
N GLU A 688 -7.69 18.53 -6.65
CA GLU A 688 -8.43 18.64 -7.91
C GLU A 688 -9.94 18.62 -7.65
N ALA A 689 -10.41 17.64 -6.87
CA ALA A 689 -11.81 17.54 -6.46
C ALA A 689 -12.29 18.80 -5.71
N ASP A 690 -11.46 19.36 -4.84
CA ASP A 690 -11.82 20.57 -4.09
C ASP A 690 -11.96 21.79 -4.99
N VAL A 691 -11.00 21.99 -5.89
CA VAL A 691 -11.04 23.09 -6.86
C VAL A 691 -12.24 22.92 -7.79
N ALA A 692 -12.48 21.72 -8.31
CA ALA A 692 -13.63 21.41 -9.16
C ALA A 692 -14.95 21.77 -8.48
N ARG A 693 -15.14 21.38 -7.22
CA ARG A 693 -16.33 21.76 -6.43
C ARG A 693 -16.44 23.27 -6.24
N SER A 694 -15.33 23.97 -5.99
CA SER A 694 -15.35 25.42 -5.77
C SER A 694 -15.81 26.21 -7.01
N ILE A 695 -15.64 25.64 -8.21
CA ILE A 695 -16.09 26.22 -9.48
C ILE A 695 -17.36 25.55 -10.03
N SER A 696 -18.00 24.69 -9.24
CA SER A 696 -19.19 23.93 -9.61
C SER A 696 -19.02 23.01 -10.84
N ASP A 697 -17.81 22.49 -11.08
CA ASP A 697 -17.54 21.47 -12.10
C ASP A 697 -17.74 20.07 -11.50
N THR A 698 -18.98 19.57 -11.60
CA THR A 698 -19.38 18.29 -10.98
C THR A 698 -18.71 17.09 -11.63
N GLU A 699 -18.53 17.11 -12.96
CA GLU A 699 -17.90 16.01 -13.71
C GLU A 699 -16.44 15.85 -13.32
N ALA A 700 -15.68 16.95 -13.27
CA ALA A 700 -14.29 16.90 -12.84
C ALA A 700 -14.15 16.53 -11.35
N ALA A 701 -15.07 16.98 -10.50
CA ALA A 701 -15.10 16.60 -9.08
C ALA A 701 -15.32 15.10 -8.91
N GLU A 702 -16.33 14.53 -9.57
CA GLU A 702 -16.62 13.09 -9.52
C GLU A 702 -15.46 12.25 -10.04
N ALA A 703 -14.84 12.64 -11.15
CA ALA A 703 -13.68 11.94 -11.70
C ALA A 703 -12.49 11.94 -10.73
N ALA A 704 -12.21 13.08 -10.09
CA ALA A 704 -11.15 13.17 -9.09
C ALA A 704 -11.48 12.39 -7.80
N GLU A 705 -12.74 12.37 -7.37
CA GLU A 705 -13.20 11.62 -6.19
C GLU A 705 -13.17 10.09 -6.38
N VAL A 706 -13.32 9.59 -7.62
CA VAL A 706 -13.03 8.19 -7.95
C VAL A 706 -11.57 7.86 -7.65
N VAL A 707 -10.63 8.68 -8.16
CA VAL A 707 -9.19 8.50 -7.92
C VAL A 707 -8.87 8.58 -6.42
N VAL A 708 -9.44 9.54 -5.69
CA VAL A 708 -9.28 9.64 -4.23
C VAL A 708 -9.72 8.35 -3.53
N ARG A 709 -10.86 7.76 -3.91
CA ARG A 709 -11.35 6.52 -3.31
C ARG A 709 -10.45 5.32 -3.62
N GLU A 710 -10.03 5.17 -4.87
CA GLU A 710 -9.14 4.08 -5.30
C GLU A 710 -7.78 4.12 -4.59
N GLN A 711 -7.16 5.31 -4.55
CA GLN A 711 -5.86 5.49 -3.90
C GLN A 711 -5.97 5.38 -2.38
N ALA A 712 -7.02 5.93 -1.78
CA ALA A 712 -7.24 5.78 -0.34
C ALA A 712 -7.51 4.33 0.06
N ALA A 713 -8.26 3.56 -0.72
CA ALA A 713 -8.48 2.14 -0.45
C ALA A 713 -7.16 1.35 -0.50
N THR A 714 -6.36 1.58 -1.55
CA THR A 714 -5.02 0.97 -1.69
C THR A 714 -4.11 1.31 -0.52
N LEU A 715 -4.09 2.59 -0.12
CA LEU A 715 -3.29 3.05 1.02
C LEU A 715 -3.80 2.46 2.33
N LEU A 716 -5.11 2.41 2.57
CA LEU A 716 -5.67 1.84 3.80
C LEU A 716 -5.38 0.34 3.93
N GLU A 717 -5.42 -0.41 2.83
CA GLU A 717 -5.04 -1.82 2.79
C GLU A 717 -3.55 -2.01 3.11
N ARG A 718 -2.68 -1.21 2.49
CA ARG A 718 -1.22 -1.27 2.71
C ARG A 718 -0.77 -0.74 4.08
N LEU A 719 -1.56 0.15 4.68
CA LEU A 719 -1.34 0.69 6.03
C LEU A 719 -1.99 -0.17 7.12
N ASP A 720 -2.75 -1.21 6.77
CA ASP A 720 -3.40 -2.05 7.77
C ASP A 720 -2.42 -3.06 8.37
N PRO A 721 -2.13 -3.01 9.69
CA PRO A 721 -1.21 -3.94 10.31
C PRO A 721 -1.72 -5.39 10.33
N SER A 722 -3.02 -5.61 10.09
CA SER A 722 -3.66 -6.93 10.16
C SER A 722 -3.54 -7.74 8.86
N THR A 723 -3.33 -7.08 7.72
CA THR A 723 -3.26 -7.73 6.40
C THR A 723 -2.00 -8.60 6.23
N GLY A 724 -1.08 -8.58 7.21
CA GLY A 724 0.09 -9.46 7.20
C GLY A 724 0.96 -9.30 5.96
N VAL A 725 0.78 -8.21 5.20
CA VAL A 725 1.72 -7.78 4.18
C VAL A 725 2.94 -7.33 4.97
N GLU A 726 3.86 -8.28 5.14
CA GLU A 726 5.21 -8.11 5.64
C GLU A 726 5.98 -7.13 4.74
N ASN A 727 5.56 -5.87 4.69
CA ASN A 727 6.31 -4.79 4.09
C ASN A 727 7.56 -4.59 4.93
N ALA A 728 8.62 -5.34 4.59
CA ALA A 728 10.06 -5.12 4.82
C ALA A 728 10.55 -4.67 6.21
N THR A 729 9.71 -4.61 7.24
CA THR A 729 10.07 -4.41 8.64
C THR A 729 9.51 -5.59 9.41
N GLY A 730 10.37 -6.57 9.66
CA GLY A 730 9.99 -7.87 10.20
C GLY A 730 9.18 -7.85 11.50
N SER A 731 8.62 -9.02 11.76
CA SER A 731 7.83 -9.55 12.89
C SER A 731 8.17 -9.11 14.33
N GLU A 732 9.07 -8.18 14.59
CA GLU A 732 9.49 -7.79 15.95
C GLU A 732 8.68 -6.65 16.60
N TYR A 733 7.67 -6.10 15.93
CA TYR A 733 6.95 -4.91 16.42
C TYR A 733 5.45 -5.10 16.64
N ALA A 734 4.98 -6.34 16.79
CA ALA A 734 3.67 -6.59 17.37
C ALA A 734 3.62 -5.90 18.75
N LEU A 735 2.72 -4.92 18.91
CA LEU A 735 2.51 -4.25 20.19
C LEU A 735 2.25 -5.33 21.26
N PRO A 736 2.94 -5.32 22.41
CA PRO A 736 2.47 -6.11 23.54
C PRO A 736 1.05 -5.65 23.85
N ALA A 737 0.12 -6.60 23.99
CA ALA A 737 -1.22 -6.31 24.46
C ALA A 737 -1.13 -5.44 25.72
N PRO A 738 -1.98 -4.40 25.88
CA PRO A 738 -1.99 -3.61 27.10
C PRO A 738 -2.11 -4.57 28.29
N ALA A 739 -1.14 -4.49 29.22
CA ALA A 739 -1.19 -5.28 30.43
C ALA A 739 -2.53 -5.00 31.12
N PRO A 740 -3.26 -6.03 31.57
CA PRO A 740 -4.50 -5.80 32.31
C PRO A 740 -4.18 -4.95 33.54
N ASP A 741 -4.97 -3.88 33.74
CA ASP A 741 -4.85 -2.97 34.88
C ASP A 741 -4.88 -3.77 36.19
N ALA A 742 -3.72 -3.93 36.82
CA ALA A 742 -3.53 -4.61 38.08
C ALA A 742 -3.81 -3.69 39.28
N SER A 743 -4.84 -2.85 39.21
CA SER A 743 -5.22 -1.95 40.30
C SER A 743 -6.74 -1.92 40.50
N ALA A 744 -7.29 -3.02 40.99
CA ALA A 744 -8.66 -3.06 41.51
C ALA A 744 -8.82 -3.96 42.76
N ASP A 745 -7.73 -4.31 43.46
CA ASP A 745 -7.81 -4.96 44.77
C ASP A 745 -7.14 -4.09 45.85
N SER A 746 -7.94 -3.22 46.45
CA SER A 746 -7.70 -2.73 47.82
C SER A 746 -8.99 -3.01 48.61
N PRO A 747 -8.94 -3.87 49.66
CA PRO A 747 -10.09 -4.14 50.50
C PRO A 747 -10.36 -2.96 51.45
N PRO A 748 -11.57 -2.88 52.05
CA PRO A 748 -12.20 -1.64 52.51
C PRO A 748 -11.51 -0.92 53.67
#